data_AF-A0A1Y2AWM3-F1
#
_entry.id   AF-A0A1Y2AWM3-F1
#
_cell.length_a   1.000
_cell.length_b   1.000
_cell.length_c   1.000
_cell.angle_alpha   90.00
_cell.angle_beta   90.00
_cell.angle_gamma   90.00
#
_symmetry.space_group_name_H-M   'P 1'
#
loop_
_entity.id
_entity.type
_entity.pdbx_description
1 polymer ?
#
loop_
_entity_poly.entity_id
_entity_poly.type
_entity_poly.pdbx_seq_one_letter_code
_entity_poly.pdbx_strand_id
1 'polypeptide(L)'
;MSWMSQSTPGPVPLGQPSSQSLYPSIPYSSIPAQSIQPPNAYQQPIQQLQQYHPAGPVQYSYPSQQQPGPSSGQVQVQNYQTYGYTRQSVLQPQPLVELQKEEDPVYGPLGRARSKVERALRGDEEVSPDLADSLTAPVGPGMELYVTTGTPAHAPFRLVRSTPLPDALHQELNYKNVSAKMGLFAEIERAWFTVDNKLFLWDYNDGRDFSRYDEQPENIQAVGLVTARKDVFIDQITHILLIATASRITLLGLAFNPSTPRQLELFYTNFSAELPSPVSCIAGTPGGRIFMLGTDKDIYEVEYSNSPGMFWGSGAKVTIRNCTSSSKNYVPSFLSWSVKEGVAKFVLDSLLNRLWTLRTTGEIEQFDVSPGKFELKHTYRHLGNLLAQRGVVQQATQPGAKIVAICPITIRESSRFGLVAVTANGARIYFDNTTANATVRPPSNPNYALSDTSLYSSHTFIATQSDNSPTPATRLHVFVPPPGRLTSPRENSDRLENGPLQEQMVEETIPSEIWAIAEVPVPAYSYLLVPNTGRLLSALPRQLNSEPRQFLVLATSGLYFATMPRPLDMLSGELEGDKDRAIANAHHAFGKMQLATMGLALGATSDMKNQDVASAVGQIMTFSTPPIINTGTAGRTVIYSARHEGLALIIARYLRPIWGQPITRLALGRQILGVAEGSLLEVQGKLEQLRRYLDENPFPRIQAEGDAKLAWEQEDISIASLEMLIKLAIEGISFVLLLNDYKLSDIIARCDPQLQSTLSGLTYQSLLTDTLGRDVAKRLLNALIELQIGQELSIDTLSEILQQRCGTFCQPGDVVMYKAEESLRRAEGTRDPSERQESLNESLRLFAKAASNLAESGNKLKDITSRYRALHFTPGAIGLVLRCAVDLDPEDRASDYVSDGQHPNDPRKVAYDRRIEQYADVAEMLGLYDEIFNKATNTGINVEQAARERDEAYLIVLGSQDKLFHYYFYDWLVGTGKQETLLDLDTDFVESYLIETPSAAPERRDLMWKYYNRREEFLKSAHALNELATRPK
;
A
#
# COMPACT_ATOMS: atom_id res chain seq x y z
N MET A 1 -5.92 -44.79 55.59
CA MET A 1 -5.70 -46.22 55.33
C MET A 1 -4.79 -46.30 54.09
N SER A 2 -3.46 -46.49 54.13
CA SER A 2 -2.60 -47.48 54.82
C SER A 2 -2.65 -48.85 54.10
N TRP A 3 -1.60 -49.47 53.52
CA TRP A 3 -0.13 -49.38 53.70
C TRP A 3 0.67 -49.65 52.38
N MET A 4 1.86 -49.02 52.24
CA MET A 4 3.23 -49.50 51.88
C MET A 4 3.47 -50.61 50.80
N SER A 5 4.63 -50.72 50.12
CA SER A 5 6.03 -50.36 50.50
C SER A 5 6.98 -49.91 49.35
N GLN A 6 8.17 -49.46 49.72
CA GLN A 6 9.21 -48.79 48.90
C GLN A 6 10.24 -49.75 48.26
N SER A 7 10.97 -49.28 47.23
CA SER A 7 12.46 -49.20 47.25
C SER A 7 13.06 -48.59 45.96
N THR A 8 14.06 -47.71 46.11
CA THR A 8 14.99 -47.21 45.06
C THR A 8 16.40 -47.81 45.27
N PRO A 9 17.23 -47.95 44.22
CA PRO A 9 18.27 -46.93 43.99
C PRO A 9 18.56 -46.64 42.49
N GLY A 10 19.40 -45.63 42.24
CA GLY A 10 19.71 -45.09 40.91
C GLY A 10 20.91 -45.75 40.16
N PRO A 11 21.70 -44.97 39.38
CA PRO A 11 21.80 -45.20 37.92
C PRO A 11 23.19 -45.60 37.42
N VAL A 12 23.29 -46.04 36.15
CA VAL A 12 24.48 -45.91 35.25
C VAL A 12 24.09 -46.32 33.79
N PRO A 13 24.75 -45.82 32.73
CA PRO A 13 24.13 -45.64 31.40
C PRO A 13 24.56 -46.66 30.33
N LEU A 14 23.93 -46.61 29.14
CA LEU A 14 24.43 -47.21 27.89
C LEU A 14 23.98 -46.40 26.66
N GLY A 15 24.78 -46.42 25.59
CA GLY A 15 24.64 -45.57 24.40
C GLY A 15 23.87 -46.20 23.22
N GLN A 16 23.97 -45.53 22.06
CA GLN A 16 23.32 -45.88 20.79
C GLN A 16 23.62 -47.32 20.31
N PRO A 17 22.72 -47.87 19.47
CA PRO A 17 23.22 -48.29 18.15
C PRO A 17 22.29 -47.95 16.97
N SER A 18 22.84 -48.09 15.77
CA SER A 18 22.21 -47.91 14.47
C SER A 18 21.76 -49.24 13.82
N SER A 19 20.77 -49.18 12.93
CA SER A 19 20.41 -50.20 11.93
C SER A 19 19.57 -49.52 10.83
N GLN A 20 19.96 -49.49 9.55
CA GLN A 20 20.05 -50.56 8.55
C GLN A 20 18.71 -51.24 8.20
N SER A 21 18.25 -50.98 6.98
CA SER A 21 17.06 -51.54 6.33
C SER A 21 17.41 -52.71 5.39
N LEU A 22 16.60 -53.76 5.43
CA LEU A 22 16.78 -54.99 4.64
C LEU A 22 16.08 -54.92 3.26
N TYR A 23 16.73 -55.47 2.23
CA TYR A 23 16.13 -55.88 0.95
C TYR A 23 16.37 -57.39 0.73
N PRO A 24 15.42 -58.14 0.13
CA PRO A 24 15.61 -59.51 -0.34
C PRO A 24 15.93 -59.60 -1.85
N SER A 25 16.47 -60.74 -2.30
CA SER A 25 17.32 -60.81 -3.50
C SER A 25 17.04 -62.01 -4.44
N ILE A 26 16.74 -61.71 -5.72
CA ILE A 26 17.07 -62.45 -6.99
C ILE A 26 16.49 -63.89 -7.17
N PRO A 27 16.30 -64.42 -8.41
CA PRO A 27 17.36 -65.15 -9.15
C PRO A 27 17.47 -64.81 -10.68
N TYR A 28 18.58 -65.21 -11.31
CA TYR A 28 18.99 -64.93 -12.70
C TYR A 28 18.81 -66.13 -13.67
N SER A 29 18.48 -65.86 -14.94
CA SER A 29 18.89 -66.57 -16.19
C SER A 29 18.20 -65.90 -17.41
N SER A 30 18.66 -65.92 -18.67
CA SER A 30 19.94 -66.27 -19.34
C SER A 30 19.96 -65.57 -20.73
N ILE A 31 21.14 -65.35 -21.36
CA ILE A 31 21.31 -64.64 -22.67
C ILE A 31 21.38 -65.67 -23.83
N PRO A 32 20.95 -65.35 -25.08
CA PRO A 32 21.80 -64.70 -26.11
C PRO A 32 21.04 -63.61 -26.94
N ALA A 33 21.55 -62.41 -27.24
CA ALA A 33 22.73 -62.00 -28.02
C ALA A 33 22.58 -62.12 -29.56
N GLN A 34 22.33 -60.99 -30.26
CA GLN A 34 22.98 -60.60 -31.52
C GLN A 34 22.65 -59.16 -31.99
N SER A 35 23.70 -58.33 -32.15
CA SER A 35 23.96 -57.25 -33.16
C SER A 35 22.87 -56.22 -33.54
N ILE A 36 23.15 -54.92 -33.79
CA ILE A 36 24.23 -54.28 -34.57
C ILE A 36 24.73 -52.96 -33.90
N GLN A 37 25.91 -52.48 -34.30
CA GLN A 37 26.73 -51.41 -33.69
C GLN A 37 26.25 -49.94 -33.90
N PRO A 38 26.70 -49.00 -33.03
CA PRO A 38 26.83 -47.56 -33.32
C PRO A 38 28.14 -47.25 -34.08
N PRO A 39 28.40 -46.01 -34.55
CA PRO A 39 29.13 -45.02 -33.72
C PRO A 39 28.67 -43.56 -34.03
N ASN A 40 29.26 -42.45 -33.56
CA ASN A 40 30.43 -42.20 -32.71
C ASN A 40 30.25 -40.90 -31.88
N ALA A 41 31.20 -40.60 -30.99
CA ALA A 41 31.45 -39.24 -30.46
C ALA A 41 32.86 -38.77 -30.84
N TYR A 42 33.08 -37.45 -30.92
CA TYR A 42 34.42 -36.84 -31.06
C TYR A 42 34.73 -35.92 -29.88
N GLN A 43 36.02 -35.82 -29.54
CA GLN A 43 36.55 -35.19 -28.33
C GLN A 43 37.87 -34.46 -28.67
N GLN A 44 38.26 -33.48 -27.84
CA GLN A 44 39.58 -32.79 -27.82
C GLN A 44 39.83 -31.71 -28.90
N PRO A 45 40.78 -30.75 -28.71
CA PRO A 45 41.35 -30.18 -27.46
C PRO A 45 41.45 -28.63 -27.45
N ILE A 46 41.98 -28.07 -26.36
CA ILE A 46 42.33 -26.65 -26.14
C ILE A 46 43.79 -26.36 -26.52
N GLN A 47 44.11 -25.23 -27.19
CA GLN A 47 45.17 -24.27 -26.73
C GLN A 47 45.46 -23.04 -27.63
N GLN A 48 45.93 -21.98 -26.94
CA GLN A 48 46.80 -20.85 -27.35
C GLN A 48 46.22 -19.54 -27.93
N LEU A 49 46.90 -18.44 -27.58
CA LEU A 49 46.50 -17.04 -27.72
C LEU A 49 47.05 -16.39 -29.00
N GLN A 50 46.36 -15.36 -29.53
CA GLN A 50 47.02 -14.13 -29.99
C GLN A 50 46.06 -12.92 -30.12
N GLN A 51 46.63 -11.72 -30.06
CA GLN A 51 45.96 -10.41 -30.04
C GLN A 51 45.39 -10.04 -31.43
N TYR A 52 44.33 -9.21 -31.49
CA TYR A 52 44.15 -8.24 -32.59
C TYR A 52 43.40 -6.98 -32.15
N HIS A 53 43.75 -5.84 -32.76
CA HIS A 53 43.21 -4.49 -32.54
C HIS A 53 42.00 -4.17 -33.45
N PRO A 54 41.22 -3.10 -33.19
CA PRO A 54 39.93 -2.86 -33.86
C PRO A 54 40.06 -2.15 -35.22
N ALA A 55 39.05 -2.35 -36.09
CA ALA A 55 38.84 -1.59 -37.33
C ALA A 55 37.41 -1.03 -37.38
N GLY A 56 37.24 0.14 -38.01
CA GLY A 56 36.06 1.00 -37.87
C GLY A 56 34.82 0.64 -38.70
N PRO A 57 33.79 1.51 -38.67
CA PRO A 57 32.45 1.22 -39.22
C PRO A 57 32.39 1.37 -40.75
N VAL A 58 31.67 0.46 -41.40
CA VAL A 58 31.35 0.52 -42.84
C VAL A 58 29.86 0.88 -43.00
N GLN A 59 29.59 2.01 -43.65
CA GLN A 59 28.24 2.36 -44.11
C GLN A 59 27.86 1.54 -45.34
N TYR A 60 26.60 1.10 -45.43
CA TYR A 60 26.01 0.63 -46.67
C TYR A 60 24.76 1.43 -47.01
N SER A 61 24.70 1.92 -48.25
CA SER A 61 23.56 2.62 -48.85
C SER A 61 22.68 1.63 -49.63
N TYR A 62 21.37 1.88 -49.60
CA TYR A 62 20.40 1.10 -50.39
C TYR A 62 20.15 1.74 -51.76
N PRO A 63 20.12 0.97 -52.86
CA PRO A 63 19.68 1.46 -54.16
C PRO A 63 18.15 1.44 -54.27
N SER A 64 17.60 2.52 -54.81
CA SER A 64 16.17 2.67 -55.11
C SER A 64 15.77 1.94 -56.41
N GLN A 65 14.69 1.16 -56.39
CA GLN A 65 13.96 0.74 -57.61
C GLN A 65 12.44 0.88 -57.45
N GLN A 66 11.78 1.08 -58.59
CA GLN A 66 10.42 1.64 -58.69
C GLN A 66 9.32 0.56 -58.67
N GLN A 67 8.14 0.94 -58.17
CA GLN A 67 6.91 0.15 -58.26
C GLN A 67 6.28 0.19 -59.66
N PRO A 68 5.43 -0.79 -59.97
CA PRO A 68 4.13 -0.55 -60.60
C PRO A 68 2.97 -0.91 -59.65
N GLY A 69 1.91 -0.10 -59.65
CA GLY A 69 0.68 -0.36 -58.87
C GLY A 69 -0.24 -1.39 -59.52
N PRO A 70 -1.34 -1.75 -58.85
CA PRO A 70 -2.63 -1.20 -59.31
C PRO A 70 -3.54 -0.67 -58.20
N SER A 71 -4.62 -0.01 -58.62
CA SER A 71 -5.57 0.75 -57.81
C SER A 71 -6.84 -0.04 -57.45
N SER A 72 -7.43 0.26 -56.28
CA SER A 72 -8.87 0.60 -56.08
C SER A 72 -9.35 0.34 -54.64
N GLY A 73 -10.36 1.08 -54.18
CA GLY A 73 -11.15 0.75 -52.99
C GLY A 73 -10.75 1.42 -51.66
N GLN A 74 -10.93 2.75 -51.53
CA GLN A 74 -10.96 3.37 -50.20
C GLN A 74 -12.23 2.97 -49.45
N VAL A 75 -12.09 2.24 -48.34
CA VAL A 75 -13.05 2.23 -47.25
C VAL A 75 -12.41 2.99 -46.08
N GLN A 76 -13.04 4.08 -45.64
CA GLN A 76 -12.57 4.82 -44.48
C GLN A 76 -12.78 3.97 -43.22
N VAL A 77 -11.73 3.34 -42.72
CA VAL A 77 -11.69 2.87 -41.34
C VAL A 77 -11.50 4.10 -40.46
N GLN A 78 -12.49 4.41 -39.61
CA GLN A 78 -12.33 5.44 -38.58
C GLN A 78 -11.24 5.00 -37.62
N ASN A 79 -10.08 5.66 -37.67
CA ASN A 79 -9.06 5.56 -36.65
C ASN A 79 -9.66 6.06 -35.32
N TYR A 80 -9.83 5.16 -34.36
CA TYR A 80 -9.95 5.56 -32.96
C TYR A 80 -8.65 6.30 -32.59
N GLN A 81 -8.75 7.59 -32.32
CA GLN A 81 -7.62 8.35 -31.81
C GLN A 81 -7.33 7.91 -30.38
N THR A 82 -6.36 7.00 -30.23
CA THR A 82 -5.71 6.78 -28.95
C THR A 82 -5.11 8.11 -28.50
N TYR A 83 -5.55 8.65 -27.35
CA TYR A 83 -4.98 9.86 -26.78
C TYR A 83 -3.53 9.60 -26.35
N GLY A 84 -2.61 9.83 -27.28
CA GLY A 84 -1.18 9.70 -27.09
C GLY A 84 -0.64 10.82 -26.21
N TYR A 85 -0.80 10.68 -24.89
CA TYR A 85 0.22 11.21 -24.00
C TYR A 85 1.51 10.46 -24.28
N THR A 86 2.56 11.17 -24.69
CA THR A 86 3.90 10.62 -24.88
C THR A 86 4.46 10.21 -23.51
N ARG A 87 4.03 9.05 -22.98
CA ARG A 87 4.49 8.53 -21.68
C ARG A 87 6.00 8.28 -21.77
N GLN A 88 6.77 9.10 -21.07
CA GLN A 88 8.19 8.87 -20.84
C GLN A 88 8.34 7.59 -20.02
N SER A 89 8.99 6.57 -20.61
CA SER A 89 9.23 5.28 -19.95
C SER A 89 10.11 5.44 -18.71
N VAL A 90 9.90 4.55 -17.74
CA VAL A 90 10.68 4.45 -16.50
C VAL A 90 12.18 4.14 -16.71
N LEU A 91 12.60 3.78 -17.92
CA LEU A 91 14.02 3.61 -18.27
C LEU A 91 14.69 4.85 -18.89
N GLN A 92 13.97 5.94 -19.13
CA GLN A 92 14.56 7.13 -19.75
C GLN A 92 15.56 7.86 -18.81
N PRO A 93 16.68 8.41 -19.32
CA PRO A 93 17.60 9.21 -18.51
C PRO A 93 16.88 10.35 -17.75
N GLN A 94 17.28 10.59 -16.50
CA GLN A 94 16.68 11.60 -15.63
C GLN A 94 17.56 12.86 -15.62
N PRO A 95 17.02 14.08 -15.45
CA PRO A 95 17.86 15.28 -15.31
C PRO A 95 18.77 15.17 -14.09
N LEU A 96 19.93 15.85 -14.15
CA LEU A 96 20.79 16.03 -12.97
C LEU A 96 20.03 16.79 -11.87
N VAL A 97 20.27 16.42 -10.61
CA VAL A 97 19.83 17.19 -9.43
C VAL A 97 20.75 18.39 -9.26
N GLU A 98 20.17 19.58 -9.38
CA GLU A 98 20.79 20.86 -9.00
C GLU A 98 20.29 21.26 -7.61
N LEU A 99 21.20 21.38 -6.64
CA LEU A 99 20.87 21.79 -5.28
C LEU A 99 20.66 23.31 -5.22
N GLN A 100 19.43 23.75 -4.96
CA GLN A 100 19.09 25.16 -4.78
C GLN A 100 19.43 25.60 -3.36
N LYS A 101 19.98 26.81 -3.19
CA LYS A 101 20.37 27.35 -1.87
C LYS A 101 19.20 27.62 -0.92
N GLU A 102 17.99 27.70 -1.45
CA GLU A 102 16.75 28.05 -0.72
C GLU A 102 15.82 26.82 -0.53
N GLU A 103 16.26 25.61 -0.88
CA GLU A 103 15.47 24.39 -0.75
C GLU A 103 15.35 23.94 0.72
N ASP A 104 14.15 23.55 1.18
CA ASP A 104 13.97 22.97 2.53
C ASP A 104 14.81 21.68 2.66
N PRO A 105 15.69 21.58 3.67
CA PRO A 105 16.67 20.49 3.80
C PRO A 105 16.06 19.12 4.09
N VAL A 106 14.76 19.05 4.38
CA VAL A 106 13.99 17.82 4.59
C VAL A 106 13.07 17.58 3.41
N TYR A 107 12.23 18.55 3.06
CA TYR A 107 11.14 18.35 2.08
C TYR A 107 11.61 18.41 0.62
N GLY A 108 12.73 19.07 0.32
CA GLY A 108 13.38 19.00 -0.99
C GLY A 108 13.85 17.59 -1.38
N PRO A 109 14.71 16.93 -0.57
CA PRO A 109 15.05 15.53 -0.72
C PRO A 109 13.83 14.60 -0.83
N LEU A 110 12.80 14.82 0.01
CA LEU A 110 11.58 14.02 -0.02
C LEU A 110 10.76 14.19 -1.30
N GLY A 111 10.68 15.41 -1.88
CA GLY A 111 10.07 15.64 -3.19
C GLY A 111 10.81 14.93 -4.33
N ARG A 112 12.14 14.82 -4.24
CA ARG A 112 12.92 13.98 -5.16
C ARG A 112 12.64 12.50 -4.96
N ALA A 113 12.60 12.03 -3.72
CA ALA A 113 12.30 10.63 -3.38
C ALA A 113 10.88 10.22 -3.82
N ARG A 114 9.88 11.09 -3.60
CA ARG A 114 8.52 11.00 -4.14
C ARG A 114 8.53 10.71 -5.64
N SER A 115 9.31 11.49 -6.38
CA SER A 115 9.41 11.37 -7.84
C SER A 115 10.00 10.01 -8.28
N LYS A 116 10.95 9.45 -7.52
CA LYS A 116 11.47 8.09 -7.75
C LYS A 116 10.42 7.02 -7.46
N VAL A 117 9.68 7.16 -6.34
CA VAL A 117 8.60 6.24 -5.95
C VAL A 117 7.46 6.26 -6.97
N GLU A 118 6.96 7.43 -7.38
CA GLU A 118 5.93 7.55 -8.42
C GLU A 118 6.39 6.95 -9.75
N ARG A 119 7.67 7.14 -10.11
CA ARG A 119 8.27 6.55 -11.31
C ARG A 119 8.31 5.02 -11.21
N ALA A 120 8.77 4.46 -10.10
CA ALA A 120 8.78 3.02 -9.85
C ALA A 120 7.36 2.41 -9.87
N LEU A 121 6.38 3.09 -9.25
CA LEU A 121 4.96 2.70 -9.30
C LEU A 121 4.43 2.66 -10.73
N ARG A 122 4.75 3.66 -11.56
CA ARG A 122 4.40 3.71 -12.99
C ARG A 122 5.07 2.59 -13.79
N GLY A 123 6.30 2.21 -13.44
CA GLY A 123 7.05 1.15 -14.12
C GLY A 123 6.37 -0.21 -13.96
N ASP A 124 5.87 -0.48 -12.75
CA ASP A 124 5.04 -1.65 -12.46
C ASP A 124 3.72 -1.66 -13.28
N GLU A 125 3.12 -0.50 -13.58
CA GLU A 125 1.98 -0.41 -14.52
C GLU A 125 2.41 -0.73 -15.97
N GLU A 126 3.55 -0.18 -16.41
CA GLU A 126 4.07 -0.36 -17.77
C GLU A 126 4.41 -1.83 -18.07
N VAL A 127 4.67 -2.66 -17.05
CA VAL A 127 4.88 -4.13 -17.16
C VAL A 127 3.66 -4.95 -16.70
N SER A 128 2.49 -4.29 -16.63
CA SER A 128 1.18 -4.90 -16.35
C SER A 128 0.14 -4.49 -17.43
N PRO A 129 0.37 -4.85 -18.72
CA PRO A 129 -0.57 -4.58 -19.81
C PRO A 129 -1.91 -5.29 -19.62
N ASP A 130 -2.96 -4.89 -20.37
CA ASP A 130 -4.22 -5.63 -20.39
C ASP A 130 -4.00 -6.99 -21.09
N LEU A 131 -4.72 -8.03 -20.65
CA LEU A 131 -4.69 -9.34 -21.31
C LEU A 131 -5.05 -9.22 -22.81
N ALA A 132 -5.97 -8.33 -23.16
CA ALA A 132 -6.39 -8.13 -24.54
C ALA A 132 -5.31 -7.47 -25.40
N ASP A 133 -4.58 -6.49 -24.86
CA ASP A 133 -3.43 -5.88 -25.54
C ASP A 133 -2.35 -6.94 -25.77
N SER A 134 -2.07 -7.74 -24.74
CA SER A 134 -1.05 -8.80 -24.77
C SER A 134 -1.39 -9.93 -25.74
N LEU A 135 -2.68 -10.29 -25.89
CA LEU A 135 -3.14 -11.31 -26.82
C LEU A 135 -3.30 -10.82 -28.27
N THR A 136 -3.46 -9.51 -28.49
CA THR A 136 -3.65 -8.94 -29.83
C THR A 136 -2.40 -8.26 -30.39
N ALA A 137 -1.33 -8.14 -29.61
CA ALA A 137 -0.02 -7.70 -30.09
C ALA A 137 0.52 -8.58 -31.23
N PRO A 138 1.29 -8.04 -32.20
CA PRO A 138 1.73 -8.78 -33.37
C PRO A 138 2.66 -9.94 -33.04
N VAL A 139 2.34 -11.15 -33.53
CA VAL A 139 3.22 -12.31 -33.46
C VAL A 139 4.18 -12.29 -34.65
N GLY A 140 5.46 -12.03 -34.38
CA GLY A 140 6.51 -12.05 -35.39
C GLY A 140 6.77 -13.46 -35.95
N PRO A 141 7.27 -13.59 -37.20
CA PRO A 141 7.58 -14.88 -37.80
C PRO A 141 8.63 -15.62 -36.96
N GLY A 142 8.38 -16.90 -36.69
CA GLY A 142 9.27 -17.75 -35.89
C GLY A 142 9.17 -17.56 -34.37
N MET A 143 8.23 -16.75 -33.86
CA MET A 143 8.02 -16.67 -32.41
C MET A 143 7.22 -17.85 -31.88
N GLU A 144 7.79 -18.58 -30.91
CA GLU A 144 7.07 -19.58 -30.12
C GLU A 144 6.10 -18.91 -29.13
N LEU A 145 4.84 -19.36 -29.09
CA LEU A 145 3.83 -18.87 -28.11
C LEU A 145 3.93 -19.58 -26.75
N TYR A 146 4.54 -20.76 -26.74
CA TYR A 146 4.68 -21.66 -25.61
C TYR A 146 6.15 -22.01 -25.45
N VAL A 147 6.69 -21.83 -24.25
CA VAL A 147 8.10 -22.10 -23.93
C VAL A 147 8.19 -23.07 -22.76
N THR A 148 9.22 -23.91 -22.73
CA THR A 148 9.45 -24.83 -21.62
C THR A 148 10.26 -24.17 -20.50
N THR A 149 10.08 -24.62 -19.26
CA THR A 149 10.85 -24.13 -18.10
C THR A 149 12.26 -24.71 -18.09
N GLY A 150 13.28 -23.85 -18.06
CA GLY A 150 14.69 -24.28 -18.13
C GLY A 150 15.25 -24.94 -16.86
N THR A 151 14.71 -24.60 -15.67
CA THR A 151 15.11 -25.22 -14.39
C THR A 151 13.88 -25.53 -13.51
N PRO A 152 13.92 -26.56 -12.66
CA PRO A 152 12.82 -26.86 -11.73
C PRO A 152 12.52 -25.71 -10.76
N ALA A 153 13.53 -24.94 -10.39
CA ALA A 153 13.41 -23.81 -9.48
C ALA A 153 12.66 -22.60 -10.08
N HIS A 154 12.59 -22.50 -11.42
CA HIS A 154 11.72 -21.54 -12.13
C HIS A 154 10.39 -22.16 -12.59
N ALA A 155 10.05 -23.39 -12.16
CA ALA A 155 8.73 -23.96 -12.45
C ALA A 155 7.62 -23.08 -11.82
N PRO A 156 6.70 -22.48 -12.60
CA PRO A 156 5.69 -21.54 -12.13
C PRO A 156 4.51 -22.20 -11.39
N PHE A 157 4.49 -23.53 -11.28
CA PHE A 157 3.49 -24.32 -10.59
C PHE A 157 4.15 -25.57 -10.03
N ARG A 158 3.83 -25.97 -8.80
CA ARG A 158 4.32 -27.20 -8.16
C ARG A 158 3.28 -27.81 -7.25
N LEU A 159 3.13 -29.13 -7.26
CA LEU A 159 2.45 -29.87 -6.20
C LEU A 159 3.30 -29.86 -4.92
N VAL A 160 2.75 -29.40 -3.78
CA VAL A 160 3.50 -29.21 -2.52
C VAL A 160 3.04 -30.10 -1.37
N ARG A 161 1.74 -30.46 -1.33
CA ARG A 161 1.17 -31.31 -0.28
C ARG A 161 -0.01 -32.10 -0.84
N SER A 162 -0.27 -33.26 -0.29
CA SER A 162 -1.55 -33.96 -0.43
C SER A 162 -2.10 -34.36 0.94
N THR A 163 -3.42 -34.47 1.03
CA THR A 163 -4.12 -35.04 2.16
C THR A 163 -5.12 -36.08 1.64
N PRO A 164 -5.18 -37.28 2.24
CA PRO A 164 -6.19 -38.26 1.87
C PRO A 164 -7.60 -37.73 2.15
N LEU A 165 -8.61 -38.34 1.54
CA LEU A 165 -10.01 -38.05 1.88
C LEU A 165 -10.30 -38.47 3.34
N PRO A 166 -11.21 -37.79 4.07
CA PRO A 166 -11.51 -38.13 5.46
C PRO A 166 -11.99 -39.59 5.64
N ASP A 167 -11.58 -40.25 6.73
CA ASP A 167 -12.00 -41.62 7.05
C ASP A 167 -13.53 -41.78 7.13
N ALA A 168 -14.25 -40.72 7.52
CA ALA A 168 -15.71 -40.67 7.53
C ALA A 168 -16.33 -40.91 6.13
N LEU A 169 -15.68 -40.42 5.06
CA LEU A 169 -16.11 -40.72 3.69
C LEU A 169 -15.87 -42.20 3.36
N HIS A 170 -14.70 -42.73 3.68
CA HIS A 170 -14.38 -44.14 3.45
C HIS A 170 -15.36 -45.08 4.18
N GLN A 171 -15.78 -44.74 5.40
CA GLN A 171 -16.78 -45.49 6.16
C GLN A 171 -18.16 -45.49 5.47
N GLU A 172 -18.62 -44.34 4.97
CA GLU A 172 -19.92 -44.20 4.28
C GLU A 172 -19.88 -44.75 2.83
N LEU A 173 -18.72 -44.83 2.17
CA LEU A 173 -18.56 -45.45 0.85
C LEU A 173 -18.51 -46.99 0.88
N ASN A 174 -18.36 -47.63 2.05
CA ASN A 174 -18.32 -49.08 2.16
C ASN A 174 -19.69 -49.76 1.93
N TYR A 175 -20.78 -49.00 1.85
CA TYR A 175 -22.10 -49.51 1.49
C TYR A 175 -22.24 -49.72 -0.03
N LYS A 176 -22.87 -50.81 -0.45
CA LYS A 176 -23.07 -51.10 -1.88
C LYS A 176 -24.10 -50.16 -2.50
N ASN A 177 -23.82 -49.69 -3.72
CA ASN A 177 -24.68 -48.85 -4.57
C ASN A 177 -24.91 -47.41 -4.07
N VAL A 178 -23.99 -46.85 -3.30
CA VAL A 178 -24.00 -45.43 -2.89
C VAL A 178 -23.73 -44.51 -4.08
N SER A 179 -24.46 -43.39 -4.18
CA SER A 179 -24.09 -42.26 -5.03
C SER A 179 -23.27 -41.25 -4.25
N ALA A 180 -22.07 -40.91 -4.74
CA ALA A 180 -21.21 -39.91 -4.14
C ALA A 180 -20.84 -38.80 -5.12
N LYS A 181 -20.77 -37.56 -4.61
CA LYS A 181 -20.25 -36.38 -5.31
C LYS A 181 -19.37 -35.60 -4.35
N MET A 182 -18.42 -34.84 -4.87
CA MET A 182 -17.52 -34.01 -4.06
C MET A 182 -17.20 -32.69 -4.76
N GLY A 183 -16.82 -31.69 -3.99
CA GLY A 183 -16.48 -30.36 -4.50
C GLY A 183 -15.77 -29.50 -3.47
N LEU A 184 -15.50 -28.25 -3.87
CA LEU A 184 -14.71 -27.28 -3.10
C LEU A 184 -15.50 -25.99 -2.89
N PHE A 185 -15.44 -25.46 -1.68
CA PHE A 185 -15.87 -24.11 -1.31
C PHE A 185 -14.67 -23.37 -0.70
N ALA A 186 -13.69 -23.06 -1.55
CA ALA A 186 -12.42 -22.46 -1.15
C ALA A 186 -12.58 -21.09 -0.46
N GLU A 187 -13.68 -20.38 -0.74
CA GLU A 187 -14.06 -19.10 -0.11
C GLU A 187 -14.48 -19.17 1.37
N ILE A 188 -14.79 -20.37 1.88
CA ILE A 188 -15.06 -20.63 3.31
C ILE A 188 -14.10 -21.66 3.91
N GLU A 189 -12.97 -21.91 3.25
CA GLU A 189 -11.98 -22.93 3.65
C GLU A 189 -12.57 -24.35 3.83
N ARG A 190 -13.56 -24.72 3.01
CA ARG A 190 -14.18 -26.06 3.06
C ARG A 190 -14.06 -26.83 1.77
N ALA A 191 -13.91 -28.14 1.92
CA ALA A 191 -14.28 -29.10 0.89
C ALA A 191 -15.57 -29.82 1.34
N TRP A 192 -16.34 -30.35 0.39
CA TRP A 192 -17.60 -31.02 0.68
C TRP A 192 -17.74 -32.33 -0.10
N PHE A 193 -18.45 -33.28 0.50
CA PHE A 193 -18.89 -34.49 -0.18
C PHE A 193 -20.32 -34.84 0.20
N THR A 194 -21.02 -35.48 -0.73
CA THR A 194 -22.35 -36.05 -0.51
C THR A 194 -22.29 -37.55 -0.62
N VAL A 195 -23.05 -38.25 0.22
CA VAL A 195 -23.31 -39.69 0.17
C VAL A 195 -24.81 -39.87 0.26
N ASP A 196 -25.43 -40.19 -0.88
CA ASP A 196 -26.88 -40.20 -1.09
C ASP A 196 -27.57 -38.94 -0.53
N ASN A 197 -28.29 -39.03 0.59
CA ASN A 197 -29.04 -37.91 1.19
C ASN A 197 -28.24 -37.12 2.25
N LYS A 198 -26.98 -37.48 2.51
CA LYS A 198 -26.11 -36.84 3.51
C LYS A 198 -25.12 -35.89 2.85
N LEU A 199 -24.94 -34.70 3.43
CA LEU A 199 -23.89 -33.75 3.10
C LEU A 199 -22.88 -33.67 4.24
N PHE A 200 -21.60 -33.61 3.88
CA PHE A 200 -20.49 -33.43 4.79
C PHE A 200 -19.61 -32.27 4.30
N LEU A 201 -19.17 -31.40 5.21
CA LEU A 201 -18.22 -30.33 4.96
C LEU A 201 -17.03 -30.52 5.90
N TRP A 202 -15.80 -30.38 5.40
CA TRP A 202 -14.60 -30.48 6.23
C TRP A 202 -13.61 -29.36 5.94
N ASP A 203 -12.90 -28.93 6.99
CA ASP A 203 -11.77 -28.01 6.87
C ASP A 203 -10.59 -28.71 6.19
N TYR A 204 -10.16 -28.21 5.02
CA TYR A 204 -9.06 -28.81 4.27
C TYR A 204 -7.66 -28.43 4.79
N ASN A 205 -7.56 -27.47 5.72
CA ASN A 205 -6.29 -27.02 6.25
C ASN A 205 -5.76 -27.98 7.32
N ASP A 206 -6.57 -28.26 8.35
CA ASP A 206 -6.20 -29.13 9.48
C ASP A 206 -7.14 -30.32 9.74
N GLY A 207 -8.26 -30.42 9.04
CA GLY A 207 -9.21 -31.53 9.17
C GLY A 207 -10.01 -31.56 10.48
N ARG A 208 -9.92 -30.54 11.34
CA ARG A 208 -10.51 -30.56 12.69
C ARG A 208 -11.99 -30.19 12.71
N ASP A 209 -12.42 -29.25 11.88
CA ASP A 209 -13.84 -28.93 11.74
C ASP A 209 -14.48 -29.85 10.68
N PHE A 210 -15.51 -30.56 11.10
CA PHE A 210 -16.23 -31.54 10.30
C PHE A 210 -17.72 -31.45 10.59
N SER A 211 -18.46 -30.85 9.67
CA SER A 211 -19.90 -30.66 9.74
C SER A 211 -20.64 -31.72 8.93
N ARG A 212 -21.71 -32.27 9.50
CA ARG A 212 -22.62 -33.24 8.84
C ARG A 212 -24.04 -32.66 8.82
N TYR A 213 -24.73 -32.89 7.71
CA TYR A 213 -26.14 -32.56 7.54
C TYR A 213 -26.84 -33.72 6.81
N ASP A 214 -27.80 -34.36 7.48
CA ASP A 214 -28.46 -35.59 7.02
C ASP A 214 -29.99 -35.55 7.05
N GLU A 215 -30.57 -34.35 7.09
CA GLU A 215 -32.03 -34.14 7.11
C GLU A 215 -32.72 -34.15 5.73
N GLN A 216 -32.00 -34.39 4.62
CA GLN A 216 -32.67 -34.47 3.32
C GLN A 216 -33.44 -35.80 3.17
N PRO A 217 -34.68 -35.78 2.65
CA PRO A 217 -35.48 -36.99 2.42
C PRO A 217 -35.08 -37.75 1.15
N GLU A 218 -34.29 -37.12 0.28
CA GLU A 218 -33.91 -37.62 -1.05
C GLU A 218 -32.40 -37.46 -1.28
N ASN A 219 -31.87 -38.19 -2.27
CA ASN A 219 -30.47 -38.09 -2.69
C ASN A 219 -30.13 -36.68 -3.23
N ILE A 220 -29.05 -36.09 -2.72
CA ILE A 220 -28.58 -34.74 -3.03
C ILE A 220 -27.97 -34.72 -4.45
N GLN A 221 -28.57 -33.92 -5.32
CA GLN A 221 -28.15 -33.76 -6.71
C GLN A 221 -27.14 -32.64 -6.91
N ALA A 222 -27.28 -31.52 -6.20
CA ALA A 222 -26.33 -30.42 -6.25
C ALA A 222 -26.22 -29.71 -4.90
N VAL A 223 -25.03 -29.16 -4.64
CA VAL A 223 -24.75 -28.30 -3.48
C VAL A 223 -24.17 -27.00 -4.03
N GLY A 224 -24.59 -25.86 -3.48
CA GLY A 224 -24.10 -24.54 -3.87
C GLY A 224 -23.84 -23.66 -2.67
N LEU A 225 -22.92 -22.72 -2.82
CA LEU A 225 -22.61 -21.70 -1.82
C LEU A 225 -22.84 -20.32 -2.44
N VAL A 226 -23.51 -19.43 -1.70
CA VAL A 226 -23.83 -18.06 -2.17
C VAL A 226 -23.73 -17.08 -1.01
N THR A 227 -23.25 -15.87 -1.26
CA THR A 227 -23.22 -14.79 -0.26
C THR A 227 -24.63 -14.47 0.27
N ALA A 228 -24.77 -14.32 1.59
CA ALA A 228 -26.08 -14.05 2.19
C ALA A 228 -26.55 -12.62 1.93
N ARG A 229 -27.86 -12.47 1.63
CA ARG A 229 -28.51 -11.16 1.52
C ARG A 229 -28.69 -10.51 2.89
N LYS A 230 -28.03 -9.37 3.09
CA LYS A 230 -28.10 -8.55 4.32
C LYS A 230 -29.48 -7.95 4.60
N ASP A 231 -30.37 -7.91 3.61
CA ASP A 231 -31.76 -7.48 3.78
C ASP A 231 -32.70 -8.64 4.15
N VAL A 232 -32.21 -9.87 4.20
CA VAL A 232 -32.98 -11.07 4.58
C VAL A 232 -32.44 -11.73 5.85
N PHE A 233 -31.12 -11.80 6.01
CA PHE A 233 -30.46 -12.45 7.14
C PHE A 233 -29.76 -11.43 8.06
N ILE A 234 -29.57 -11.80 9.33
CA ILE A 234 -28.75 -11.04 10.28
C ILE A 234 -27.28 -11.04 9.86
N ASP A 235 -26.53 -9.98 10.19
CA ASP A 235 -25.14 -9.77 9.76
C ASP A 235 -24.15 -10.90 10.15
N GLN A 236 -24.51 -11.76 11.12
CA GLN A 236 -23.72 -12.94 11.50
C GLN A 236 -23.73 -14.03 10.41
N ILE A 237 -24.82 -14.15 9.63
CA ILE A 237 -24.92 -15.14 8.56
C ILE A 237 -24.25 -14.53 7.32
N THR A 238 -23.10 -15.10 6.95
CA THR A 238 -22.25 -14.59 5.87
C THR A 238 -22.60 -15.22 4.52
N HIS A 239 -22.99 -16.48 4.53
CA HIS A 239 -23.29 -17.28 3.34
C HIS A 239 -24.56 -18.11 3.54
N ILE A 240 -25.09 -18.60 2.42
CA ILE A 240 -26.20 -19.54 2.34
C ILE A 240 -25.69 -20.79 1.63
N LEU A 241 -25.88 -21.94 2.28
CA LEU A 241 -25.65 -23.25 1.71
C LEU A 241 -26.95 -23.75 1.08
N LEU A 242 -26.91 -24.04 -0.21
CA LEU A 242 -28.04 -24.55 -0.98
C LEU A 242 -27.87 -26.05 -1.20
N ILE A 243 -28.90 -26.81 -0.86
CA ILE A 243 -28.92 -28.27 -1.01
C ILE A 243 -30.13 -28.61 -1.89
N ALA A 244 -29.87 -29.14 -3.08
CA ALA A 244 -30.89 -29.51 -4.06
C ALA A 244 -30.96 -31.04 -4.20
N THR A 245 -32.15 -31.61 -4.03
CA THR A 245 -32.46 -33.03 -4.29
C THR A 245 -33.03 -33.19 -5.70
N ALA A 246 -33.75 -34.29 -5.98
CA ALA A 246 -34.46 -34.45 -7.24
C ALA A 246 -35.71 -33.56 -7.32
N SER A 247 -36.41 -33.34 -6.21
CA SER A 247 -37.69 -32.60 -6.15
C SER A 247 -37.69 -31.32 -5.31
N ARG A 248 -36.66 -31.05 -4.49
CA ARG A 248 -36.68 -29.94 -3.51
C ARG A 248 -35.34 -29.21 -3.42
N ILE A 249 -35.39 -27.90 -3.12
CA ILE A 249 -34.23 -27.13 -2.66
C ILE A 249 -34.43 -26.65 -1.22
N THR A 250 -33.38 -26.76 -0.42
CA THR A 250 -33.29 -26.31 0.98
C THR A 250 -32.15 -25.29 1.10
N LEU A 251 -32.37 -24.19 1.82
CA LEU A 251 -31.37 -23.16 2.10
C LEU A 251 -31.02 -23.18 3.59
N LEU A 252 -29.74 -23.24 3.93
CA LEU A 252 -29.21 -23.15 5.30
C LEU A 252 -28.33 -21.91 5.43
N GLY A 253 -28.40 -21.20 6.55
CA GLY A 253 -27.47 -20.11 6.87
C GLY A 253 -26.12 -20.65 7.31
N LEU A 254 -25.04 -19.92 7.01
CA LEU A 254 -23.69 -20.21 7.47
C LEU A 254 -23.11 -19.01 8.22
N ALA A 255 -22.62 -19.25 9.44
CA ALA A 255 -21.79 -18.30 10.19
C ALA A 255 -20.50 -18.98 10.65
N PHE A 256 -19.47 -18.18 10.86
CA PHE A 256 -18.26 -18.60 11.57
C PHE A 256 -18.36 -18.16 13.03
N ASN A 257 -17.95 -19.01 13.96
CA ASN A 257 -18.01 -18.69 15.38
C ASN A 257 -17.01 -17.55 15.72
N PRO A 258 -17.45 -16.42 16.31
CA PRO A 258 -16.55 -15.30 16.60
C PRO A 258 -15.43 -15.61 17.62
N SER A 259 -15.62 -16.60 18.49
CA SER A 259 -14.61 -17.05 19.46
C SER A 259 -13.66 -18.10 18.90
N THR A 260 -14.12 -18.88 17.92
CA THR A 260 -13.35 -19.89 17.19
C THR A 260 -13.49 -19.65 15.68
N PRO A 261 -12.75 -18.67 15.08
CA PRO A 261 -13.02 -18.19 13.71
C PRO A 261 -12.96 -19.22 12.58
N ARG A 262 -12.40 -20.40 12.84
CA ARG A 262 -12.39 -21.55 11.91
C ARG A 262 -13.52 -22.55 12.11
N GLN A 263 -14.39 -22.38 13.10
CA GLN A 263 -15.51 -23.29 13.34
C GLN A 263 -16.74 -22.79 12.58
N LEU A 264 -17.27 -23.63 11.69
CA LEU A 264 -18.43 -23.32 10.87
C LEU A 264 -19.71 -23.80 11.57
N GLU A 265 -20.73 -22.94 11.62
CA GLU A 265 -22.04 -23.26 12.20
C GLU A 265 -23.14 -23.20 11.13
N LEU A 266 -23.94 -24.27 11.06
CA LEU A 266 -25.07 -24.45 10.16
C LEU A 266 -26.37 -23.99 10.84
N PHE A 267 -27.01 -22.96 10.28
CA PHE A 267 -28.27 -22.41 10.77
C PHE A 267 -29.44 -22.89 9.93
N TYR A 268 -30.34 -23.64 10.57
CA TYR A 268 -31.61 -24.04 9.97
C TYR A 268 -32.45 -22.83 9.59
N THR A 269 -33.00 -22.86 8.38
CA THR A 269 -33.94 -21.83 7.92
C THR A 269 -35.23 -22.48 7.43
N ASN A 270 -36.31 -21.71 7.42
CA ASN A 270 -37.58 -22.14 6.85
C ASN A 270 -37.64 -21.94 5.31
N PHE A 271 -36.52 -21.59 4.66
CA PHE A 271 -36.46 -21.39 3.21
C PHE A 271 -36.29 -22.72 2.46
N SER A 272 -37.37 -23.17 1.83
CA SER A 272 -37.33 -24.28 0.88
C SER A 272 -38.41 -24.14 -0.20
N ALA A 273 -38.20 -24.78 -1.35
CA ALA A 273 -39.15 -24.81 -2.47
C ALA A 273 -39.06 -26.12 -3.26
N GLU A 274 -40.13 -26.45 -3.98
CA GLU A 274 -40.14 -27.55 -4.95
C GLU A 274 -39.39 -27.16 -6.22
N LEU A 275 -38.58 -28.09 -6.75
CA LEU A 275 -37.78 -27.91 -7.96
C LEU A 275 -38.57 -28.35 -9.21
N PRO A 276 -38.61 -27.54 -10.29
CA PRO A 276 -39.23 -27.95 -11.55
C PRO A 276 -38.50 -29.10 -12.28
N SER A 277 -37.20 -29.27 -12.01
CA SER A 277 -36.31 -30.29 -12.58
C SER A 277 -35.15 -30.53 -11.59
N PRO A 278 -34.59 -31.75 -11.49
CA PRO A 278 -33.34 -31.97 -10.76
C PRO A 278 -32.24 -31.03 -11.25
N VAL A 279 -31.46 -30.47 -10.32
CA VAL A 279 -30.43 -29.45 -10.59
C VAL A 279 -29.04 -30.08 -10.72
N SER A 280 -28.24 -29.63 -11.69
CA SER A 280 -26.86 -30.09 -11.90
C SER A 280 -25.80 -29.08 -11.47
N CYS A 281 -26.13 -27.80 -11.37
CA CYS A 281 -25.19 -26.74 -11.00
C CYS A 281 -25.95 -25.57 -10.35
N ILE A 282 -25.36 -24.97 -9.31
CA ILE A 282 -25.86 -23.82 -8.56
C ILE A 282 -24.72 -22.80 -8.46
N ALA A 283 -24.98 -21.52 -8.74
CA ALA A 283 -24.03 -20.43 -8.51
C ALA A 283 -24.78 -19.14 -8.19
N GLY A 284 -24.16 -18.21 -7.45
CA GLY A 284 -24.77 -16.95 -7.08
C GLY A 284 -23.91 -15.72 -7.30
N THR A 285 -24.53 -14.55 -7.26
CA THR A 285 -23.83 -13.26 -7.32
C THR A 285 -23.44 -12.78 -5.92
N PRO A 286 -22.48 -11.84 -5.77
CA PRO A 286 -22.16 -11.23 -4.48
C PRO A 286 -23.33 -10.47 -3.83
N GLY A 287 -24.34 -10.09 -4.62
CA GLY A 287 -25.62 -9.54 -4.14
C GLY A 287 -26.61 -10.60 -3.64
N GLY A 288 -26.19 -11.88 -3.58
CA GLY A 288 -26.99 -13.00 -3.10
C GLY A 288 -28.15 -13.43 -4.00
N ARG A 289 -28.11 -13.10 -5.31
CA ARG A 289 -29.00 -13.75 -6.31
C ARG A 289 -28.50 -15.16 -6.58
N ILE A 290 -29.40 -16.10 -6.81
CA ILE A 290 -29.09 -17.52 -7.02
C ILE A 290 -29.56 -17.93 -8.42
N PHE A 291 -28.67 -18.55 -9.20
CA PHE A 291 -28.99 -19.20 -10.46
C PHE A 291 -28.68 -20.70 -10.40
N MET A 292 -29.50 -21.48 -11.09
CA MET A 292 -29.40 -22.95 -11.15
C MET A 292 -29.56 -23.43 -12.58
N LEU A 293 -28.88 -24.53 -12.92
CA LEU A 293 -29.08 -25.25 -14.18
C LEU A 293 -29.83 -26.55 -13.92
N GLY A 294 -31.00 -26.70 -14.53
CA GLY A 294 -31.77 -27.94 -14.52
C GLY A 294 -31.17 -29.00 -15.45
N THR A 295 -31.38 -30.26 -15.10
CA THR A 295 -31.05 -31.41 -15.97
C THR A 295 -31.80 -31.37 -17.30
N ASP A 296 -32.96 -30.71 -17.31
CA ASP A 296 -33.77 -30.36 -18.46
C ASP A 296 -33.19 -29.24 -19.35
N LYS A 297 -31.99 -28.73 -19.05
CA LYS A 297 -31.26 -27.71 -19.83
C LYS A 297 -31.82 -26.28 -19.75
N ASP A 298 -32.68 -25.99 -18.78
CA ASP A 298 -33.16 -24.64 -18.49
C ASP A 298 -32.42 -24.00 -17.30
N ILE A 299 -32.31 -22.66 -17.30
CA ILE A 299 -31.80 -21.88 -16.18
C ILE A 299 -32.95 -21.39 -15.32
N TYR A 300 -32.80 -21.54 -14.02
CA TYR A 300 -33.73 -21.09 -12.99
C TYR A 300 -33.08 -20.04 -12.09
N GLU A 301 -33.82 -19.01 -11.72
CA GLU A 301 -33.47 -18.06 -10.67
C GLU A 301 -34.26 -18.38 -9.40
N VAL A 302 -33.59 -18.37 -8.25
CA VAL A 302 -34.22 -18.56 -6.93
C VAL A 302 -34.22 -17.23 -6.18
N GLU A 303 -35.43 -16.72 -5.94
CA GLU A 303 -35.67 -15.56 -5.08
C GLU A 303 -36.10 -16.03 -3.69
N TYR A 304 -35.51 -15.46 -2.63
CA TYR A 304 -35.86 -15.72 -1.24
C TYR A 304 -36.05 -14.41 -0.49
N SER A 305 -37.03 -14.36 0.42
CA SER A 305 -37.39 -13.16 1.18
C SER A 305 -38.15 -13.47 2.46
N ASN A 306 -37.93 -12.67 3.50
CA ASN A 306 -38.78 -12.65 4.68
C ASN A 306 -39.96 -11.71 4.42
N SER A 307 -41.16 -12.28 4.24
CA SER A 307 -42.37 -11.51 3.92
C SER A 307 -43.25 -11.30 5.16
N PRO A 308 -43.58 -10.05 5.55
CA PRO A 308 -44.60 -9.80 6.56
C PRO A 308 -45.97 -10.20 5.99
N GLY A 309 -46.61 -11.21 6.59
CA GLY A 309 -47.94 -11.65 6.22
C GLY A 309 -49.00 -10.64 6.65
N MET A 310 -49.95 -10.32 5.75
CA MET A 310 -50.94 -9.26 5.95
C MET A 310 -51.79 -9.40 7.22
N PHE A 311 -51.94 -10.62 7.77
CA PHE A 311 -52.72 -10.88 8.99
C PHE A 311 -52.12 -11.89 9.99
N TRP A 312 -51.02 -12.60 9.65
CA TRP A 312 -50.42 -13.62 10.53
C TRP A 312 -48.90 -13.75 10.29
N GLY A 313 -48.09 -13.10 11.13
CA GLY A 313 -46.64 -13.34 11.26
C GLY A 313 -45.76 -12.95 10.06
N SER A 314 -44.44 -13.00 10.25
CA SER A 314 -43.45 -12.95 9.16
C SER A 314 -43.14 -14.37 8.70
N GLY A 315 -43.23 -14.62 7.38
CA GLY A 315 -43.03 -15.93 6.78
C GLY A 315 -41.88 -15.94 5.79
N ALA A 316 -41.02 -16.96 5.90
CA ALA A 316 -39.97 -17.25 4.93
C ALA A 316 -40.59 -17.71 3.60
N LYS A 317 -40.27 -17.03 2.51
CA LYS A 317 -40.79 -17.31 1.17
C LYS A 317 -39.64 -17.57 0.19
N VAL A 318 -39.74 -18.65 -0.58
CA VAL A 318 -38.87 -18.96 -1.72
C VAL A 318 -39.72 -19.06 -2.98
N THR A 319 -39.27 -18.47 -4.08
CA THR A 319 -39.91 -18.56 -5.40
C THR A 319 -38.88 -18.86 -6.48
N ILE A 320 -39.20 -19.79 -7.36
CA ILE A 320 -38.32 -20.23 -8.44
C ILE A 320 -38.90 -19.74 -9.78
N ARG A 321 -38.09 -19.04 -10.56
CA ARG A 321 -38.44 -18.51 -11.88
C ARG A 321 -37.62 -19.20 -12.95
N ASN A 322 -38.25 -19.76 -13.98
CA ASN A 322 -37.53 -20.22 -15.16
C ASN A 322 -37.16 -19.02 -16.04
N CYS A 323 -35.88 -18.87 -16.36
CA CYS A 323 -35.33 -17.73 -17.10
C CYS A 323 -35.21 -17.98 -18.62
N THR A 324 -35.13 -19.24 -19.05
CA THR A 324 -34.85 -19.63 -20.45
C THR A 324 -36.08 -20.10 -21.23
N SER A 325 -37.15 -20.55 -20.56
CA SER A 325 -38.41 -21.03 -21.16
C SER A 325 -39.13 -20.05 -22.10
N SER A 326 -38.75 -18.77 -22.08
CA SER A 326 -39.29 -17.74 -22.99
C SER A 326 -38.72 -17.80 -24.42
N SER A 327 -37.72 -18.63 -24.70
CA SER A 327 -37.21 -18.83 -26.07
C SER A 327 -38.16 -19.69 -26.92
N LYS A 328 -39.22 -19.05 -27.45
CA LYS A 328 -40.28 -19.67 -28.26
C LYS A 328 -39.81 -20.12 -29.65
N ASN A 329 -39.09 -21.24 -29.73
CA ASN A 329 -39.00 -22.04 -30.95
C ASN A 329 -40.10 -23.11 -30.93
N TYR A 330 -41.26 -22.78 -31.50
CA TYR A 330 -42.39 -23.70 -31.66
C TYR A 330 -42.06 -24.77 -32.72
N VAL A 331 -41.41 -25.87 -32.32
CA VAL A 331 -41.23 -27.05 -33.16
C VAL A 331 -42.29 -28.09 -32.77
N PRO A 332 -43.17 -28.55 -33.69
CA PRO A 332 -44.19 -29.54 -33.37
C PRO A 332 -43.58 -30.87 -32.91
N SER A 333 -44.11 -31.42 -31.81
CA SER A 333 -43.54 -32.57 -31.09
C SER A 333 -43.46 -33.88 -31.90
N PHE A 334 -44.06 -33.95 -33.09
CA PHE A 334 -43.98 -35.10 -33.99
C PHE A 334 -42.76 -35.09 -34.93
N LEU A 335 -41.92 -34.04 -34.90
CA LEU A 335 -40.74 -33.90 -35.76
C LEU A 335 -39.38 -34.07 -35.06
N SER A 336 -39.34 -34.13 -33.72
CA SER A 336 -38.07 -34.19 -32.95
C SER A 336 -37.91 -35.51 -32.16
N TRP A 337 -37.24 -36.49 -32.75
CA TRP A 337 -36.67 -37.64 -32.02
C TRP A 337 -35.28 -37.29 -31.42
N SER A 338 -34.97 -36.00 -31.27
CA SER A 338 -33.67 -35.49 -30.84
C SER A 338 -33.69 -35.05 -29.37
N VAL A 339 -32.52 -35.11 -28.72
CA VAL A 339 -32.27 -34.58 -27.37
C VAL A 339 -32.67 -33.09 -27.30
N LYS A 340 -33.33 -32.66 -26.21
CA LYS A 340 -33.69 -31.25 -25.97
C LYS A 340 -32.43 -30.37 -26.01
N GLU A 341 -32.40 -29.41 -26.93
CA GLU A 341 -31.37 -28.38 -26.97
C GLU A 341 -31.59 -27.34 -25.86
N GLY A 342 -30.52 -26.85 -25.25
CA GLY A 342 -30.59 -25.86 -24.18
C GLY A 342 -29.21 -25.52 -23.61
N VAL A 343 -29.15 -25.14 -22.34
CA VAL A 343 -27.89 -24.83 -21.65
C VAL A 343 -27.19 -26.10 -21.17
N ALA A 344 -25.90 -26.22 -21.46
CA ALA A 344 -25.04 -27.31 -21.01
C ALA A 344 -24.21 -26.95 -19.77
N LYS A 345 -23.71 -25.71 -19.68
CA LYS A 345 -22.92 -25.18 -18.54
C LYS A 345 -23.16 -23.67 -18.45
N PHE A 346 -23.09 -23.09 -17.25
CA PHE A 346 -23.07 -21.64 -17.07
C PHE A 346 -22.01 -21.22 -16.05
N VAL A 347 -21.56 -19.97 -16.14
CA VAL A 347 -20.62 -19.34 -15.19
C VAL A 347 -21.01 -17.89 -14.95
N LEU A 348 -20.60 -17.34 -13.80
CA LEU A 348 -20.85 -15.95 -13.40
C LEU A 348 -19.54 -15.15 -13.34
N ASP A 349 -19.53 -13.96 -13.92
CA ASP A 349 -18.61 -12.88 -13.51
C ASP A 349 -19.28 -12.09 -12.39
N SER A 350 -18.73 -12.23 -11.19
CA SER A 350 -19.21 -11.62 -9.96
C SER A 350 -18.95 -10.11 -9.89
N LEU A 351 -17.97 -9.57 -10.63
CA LEU A 351 -17.64 -8.14 -10.60
C LEU A 351 -18.51 -7.32 -11.58
N LEU A 352 -18.82 -7.87 -12.76
CA LEU A 352 -19.65 -7.18 -13.76
C LEU A 352 -21.14 -7.60 -13.75
N ASN A 353 -21.53 -8.52 -12.86
CA ASN A 353 -22.86 -9.15 -12.86
C ASN A 353 -23.22 -9.65 -14.28
N ARG A 354 -22.37 -10.52 -14.83
CA ARG A 354 -22.60 -11.18 -16.13
C ARG A 354 -22.74 -12.68 -15.92
N LEU A 355 -23.70 -13.28 -16.61
CA LEU A 355 -23.88 -14.73 -16.67
C LEU A 355 -23.57 -15.18 -18.09
N TRP A 356 -22.67 -16.15 -18.23
CA TRP A 356 -22.31 -16.74 -19.51
C TRP A 356 -22.81 -18.18 -19.58
N THR A 357 -23.39 -18.59 -20.69
CA THR A 357 -23.85 -19.98 -20.90
C THR A 357 -23.20 -20.60 -22.12
N LEU A 358 -22.79 -21.86 -21.99
CA LEU A 358 -22.50 -22.75 -23.12
C LEU A 358 -23.76 -23.56 -23.43
N ARG A 359 -24.25 -23.49 -24.67
CA ARG A 359 -25.36 -24.31 -25.16
C ARG A 359 -24.91 -25.71 -25.57
N THR A 360 -25.85 -26.66 -25.58
CA THR A 360 -25.64 -28.02 -26.12
C THR A 360 -25.24 -28.01 -27.60
N THR A 361 -25.57 -26.96 -28.33
CA THR A 361 -25.19 -26.70 -29.73
C THR A 361 -23.74 -26.18 -29.89
N GLY A 362 -23.05 -25.87 -28.80
CA GLY A 362 -21.71 -25.24 -28.80
C GLY A 362 -21.72 -23.72 -28.97
N GLU A 363 -22.90 -23.08 -28.97
CA GLU A 363 -23.04 -21.63 -28.95
C GLU A 363 -22.78 -21.08 -27.54
N ILE A 364 -22.26 -19.85 -27.44
CA ILE A 364 -22.07 -19.15 -26.16
C ILE A 364 -22.98 -17.93 -26.11
N GLU A 365 -23.67 -17.72 -24.99
CA GLU A 365 -24.56 -16.58 -24.75
C GLU A 365 -24.10 -15.79 -23.52
N GLN A 366 -24.18 -14.46 -23.58
CA GLN A 366 -23.87 -13.54 -22.49
C GLN A 366 -25.15 -12.83 -22.02
N PHE A 367 -25.43 -12.88 -20.73
CA PHE A 367 -26.57 -12.25 -20.08
C PHE A 367 -26.11 -11.20 -19.06
N ASP A 368 -26.83 -10.09 -18.99
CA ASP A 368 -26.75 -9.11 -17.91
C ASP A 368 -27.65 -9.56 -16.76
N VAL A 369 -27.01 -9.85 -15.62
CA VAL A 369 -27.65 -10.26 -14.36
C VAL A 369 -27.41 -9.24 -13.25
N SER A 370 -27.28 -7.96 -13.61
CA SER A 370 -27.42 -6.84 -12.66
C SER A 370 -28.76 -6.93 -11.91
N PRO A 371 -28.92 -6.38 -10.69
CA PRO A 371 -30.12 -6.55 -9.86
C PRO A 371 -31.44 -6.36 -10.62
N GLY A 372 -32.32 -7.37 -10.54
CA GLY A 372 -33.62 -7.39 -11.23
C GLY A 372 -33.60 -7.76 -12.72
N LYS A 373 -32.42 -7.99 -13.33
CA LYS A 373 -32.28 -8.29 -14.76
C LYS A 373 -31.91 -9.74 -15.06
N PHE A 374 -32.35 -10.21 -16.22
CA PHE A 374 -31.83 -11.38 -16.92
C PHE A 374 -31.99 -11.08 -18.42
N GLU A 375 -31.05 -10.31 -18.99
CA GLU A 375 -31.15 -9.79 -20.37
C GLU A 375 -30.04 -10.37 -21.24
N LEU A 376 -30.37 -11.09 -22.31
CA LEU A 376 -29.41 -11.52 -23.33
C LEU A 376 -28.77 -10.29 -24.00
N LYS A 377 -27.43 -10.23 -24.04
CA LYS A 377 -26.66 -9.17 -24.70
C LYS A 377 -26.03 -9.65 -26.00
N HIS A 378 -25.30 -10.77 -25.96
CA HIS A 378 -24.53 -11.28 -27.09
C HIS A 378 -24.68 -12.81 -27.22
N THR A 379 -24.65 -13.30 -28.46
CA THR A 379 -24.64 -14.73 -28.81
C THR A 379 -23.51 -14.97 -29.81
N TYR A 380 -22.59 -15.88 -29.47
CA TYR A 380 -21.46 -16.29 -30.30
C TYR A 380 -21.77 -17.65 -30.93
N ARG A 381 -21.89 -17.65 -32.26
CA ARG A 381 -22.27 -18.83 -33.06
C ARG A 381 -21.10 -19.31 -33.92
N HIS A 382 -21.23 -20.52 -34.47
CA HIS A 382 -20.29 -21.10 -35.45
C HIS A 382 -18.82 -21.14 -35.00
N LEU A 383 -18.55 -21.35 -33.71
CA LEU A 383 -17.19 -21.33 -33.15
C LEU A 383 -16.25 -22.37 -33.79
N GLY A 384 -16.75 -23.54 -34.20
CA GLY A 384 -15.99 -24.51 -34.99
C GLY A 384 -15.50 -23.96 -36.34
N ASN A 385 -16.30 -23.12 -37.02
CA ASN A 385 -15.90 -22.47 -38.27
C ASN A 385 -14.81 -21.43 -38.02
N LEU A 386 -14.90 -20.67 -36.92
CA LEU A 386 -13.86 -19.73 -36.50
C LEU A 386 -12.52 -20.46 -36.24
N LEU A 387 -12.54 -21.59 -35.53
CA LEU A 387 -11.35 -22.41 -35.29
C LEU A 387 -10.74 -22.95 -36.59
N ALA A 388 -11.57 -23.39 -37.54
CA ALA A 388 -11.12 -23.87 -38.85
C ALA A 388 -10.52 -22.74 -39.71
N GLN A 389 -11.15 -21.57 -39.76
CA GLN A 389 -10.63 -20.37 -40.44
C GLN A 389 -9.29 -19.89 -39.86
N ARG A 390 -9.05 -20.13 -38.56
CA ARG A 390 -7.79 -19.82 -37.87
C ARG A 390 -6.75 -20.95 -37.96
N GLY A 391 -7.03 -22.03 -38.68
CA GLY A 391 -6.11 -23.17 -38.85
C GLY A 391 -5.88 -24.01 -37.58
N VAL A 392 -6.70 -23.82 -36.54
CA VAL A 392 -6.58 -24.53 -35.25
C VAL A 392 -7.14 -25.96 -35.32
N VAL A 393 -8.08 -26.18 -36.24
CA VAL A 393 -8.64 -27.48 -36.62
C VAL A 393 -8.75 -27.52 -38.14
N GLN A 394 -8.75 -28.70 -38.75
CA GLN A 394 -8.90 -28.80 -40.22
C GLN A 394 -10.37 -28.66 -40.65
N GLN A 395 -11.31 -29.06 -39.80
CA GLN A 395 -12.75 -28.98 -40.04
C GLN A 395 -13.49 -28.63 -38.75
N ALA A 396 -14.55 -27.84 -38.88
CA ALA A 396 -15.36 -27.34 -37.75
C ALA A 396 -16.03 -28.44 -36.90
N THR A 397 -16.21 -29.64 -37.48
CA THR A 397 -16.83 -30.81 -36.86
C THR A 397 -15.83 -31.75 -36.16
N GLN A 398 -14.52 -31.45 -36.18
CA GLN A 398 -13.54 -32.29 -35.51
C GLN A 398 -13.78 -32.31 -33.99
N PRO A 399 -13.63 -33.47 -33.30
CA PRO A 399 -13.83 -33.56 -31.85
C PRO A 399 -13.03 -32.53 -31.04
N GLY A 400 -11.82 -32.20 -31.50
CA GLY A 400 -10.96 -31.16 -30.92
C GLY A 400 -11.58 -29.76 -30.87
N ALA A 401 -12.53 -29.44 -31.74
CA ALA A 401 -13.22 -28.15 -31.79
C ALA A 401 -14.33 -28.00 -30.73
N LYS A 402 -14.75 -29.10 -30.08
CA LYS A 402 -15.80 -29.09 -29.05
C LYS A 402 -15.33 -28.27 -27.85
N ILE A 403 -16.15 -27.35 -27.35
CA ILE A 403 -15.88 -26.64 -26.09
C ILE A 403 -16.12 -27.59 -24.91
N VAL A 404 -15.15 -27.65 -24.00
CA VAL A 404 -15.18 -28.50 -22.78
C VAL A 404 -15.32 -27.67 -21.52
N ALA A 405 -14.68 -26.49 -21.44
CA ALA A 405 -14.81 -25.58 -20.31
C ALA A 405 -15.07 -24.13 -20.75
N ILE A 406 -15.72 -23.36 -19.89
CA ILE A 406 -15.87 -21.91 -19.99
C ILE A 406 -15.51 -21.32 -18.63
N CYS A 407 -14.75 -20.23 -18.62
CA CYS A 407 -14.28 -19.56 -17.41
C CYS A 407 -14.42 -18.04 -17.56
N PRO A 408 -14.97 -17.32 -16.57
CA PRO A 408 -15.09 -15.86 -16.63
C PRO A 408 -13.70 -15.20 -16.60
N ILE A 409 -13.54 -14.12 -17.35
CA ILE A 409 -12.41 -13.19 -17.22
C ILE A 409 -12.96 -11.96 -16.51
N THR A 410 -12.38 -11.62 -15.37
CA THR A 410 -12.87 -10.49 -14.57
C THR A 410 -12.30 -9.16 -15.09
N ILE A 411 -12.98 -8.05 -14.79
CA ILE A 411 -12.47 -6.70 -15.10
C ILE A 411 -11.09 -6.39 -14.50
N ARG A 412 -10.66 -7.15 -13.47
CA ARG A 412 -9.30 -7.03 -12.91
C ARG A 412 -8.22 -7.58 -13.85
N GLU A 413 -8.57 -8.44 -14.81
CA GLU A 413 -7.64 -9.06 -15.75
C GLU A 413 -7.71 -8.41 -17.14
N SER A 414 -8.93 -8.17 -17.63
CA SER A 414 -9.16 -7.42 -18.86
C SER A 414 -10.36 -6.52 -18.74
N SER A 415 -10.20 -5.27 -19.15
CA SER A 415 -11.33 -4.36 -19.39
C SER A 415 -12.17 -4.77 -20.61
N ARG A 416 -11.58 -5.56 -21.52
CA ARG A 416 -12.15 -5.92 -22.82
C ARG A 416 -12.66 -7.35 -22.90
N PHE A 417 -11.95 -8.34 -22.38
CA PHE A 417 -12.40 -9.74 -22.40
C PHE A 417 -13.20 -10.10 -21.13
N GLY A 418 -14.26 -10.89 -21.30
CA GLY A 418 -15.14 -11.31 -20.19
C GLY A 418 -15.32 -12.82 -20.01
N LEU A 419 -14.87 -13.61 -20.98
CA LEU A 419 -14.90 -15.08 -20.93
C LEU A 419 -13.75 -15.66 -21.74
N VAL A 420 -13.20 -16.78 -21.29
CA VAL A 420 -12.46 -17.72 -22.13
C VAL A 420 -13.20 -19.06 -22.22
N ALA A 421 -13.35 -19.59 -23.44
CA ALA A 421 -13.76 -20.96 -23.67
C ALA A 421 -12.56 -21.82 -24.07
N VAL A 422 -12.52 -23.04 -23.54
CA VAL A 422 -11.47 -24.03 -23.76
C VAL A 422 -12.04 -25.14 -24.62
N THR A 423 -11.37 -25.49 -25.71
CA THR A 423 -11.74 -26.60 -26.59
C THR A 423 -11.08 -27.90 -26.17
N ALA A 424 -11.60 -29.04 -26.63
CA ALA A 424 -11.07 -30.36 -26.33
C ALA A 424 -9.61 -30.53 -26.77
N ASN A 425 -9.18 -29.86 -27.85
CA ASN A 425 -7.76 -29.84 -28.26
C ASN A 425 -6.90 -28.77 -27.56
N GLY A 426 -7.43 -28.05 -26.56
CA GLY A 426 -6.69 -27.06 -25.77
C GLY A 426 -6.57 -25.67 -26.39
N ALA A 427 -7.29 -25.37 -27.48
CA ALA A 427 -7.40 -24.00 -27.96
C ALA A 427 -8.23 -23.15 -27.00
N ARG A 428 -7.91 -21.85 -26.92
CA ARG A 428 -8.60 -20.90 -26.06
C ARG A 428 -9.22 -19.78 -26.87
N ILE A 429 -10.51 -19.57 -26.70
CA ILE A 429 -11.30 -18.54 -27.39
C ILE A 429 -11.67 -17.48 -26.35
N TYR A 430 -11.15 -16.27 -26.52
CA TYR A 430 -11.37 -15.12 -25.63
C TYR A 430 -12.49 -14.25 -26.20
N PHE A 431 -13.54 -14.01 -25.42
CA PHE A 431 -14.73 -13.26 -25.83
C PHE A 431 -14.73 -11.85 -25.26
N ASP A 432 -15.02 -10.89 -26.13
CA ASP A 432 -15.09 -9.47 -25.78
C ASP A 432 -16.40 -9.15 -25.03
N ASN A 433 -16.33 -8.31 -23.99
CA ASN A 433 -17.46 -7.92 -23.14
C ASN A 433 -18.39 -6.90 -23.79
N THR A 434 -17.94 -6.23 -24.85
CA THR A 434 -18.58 -5.06 -25.47
C THR A 434 -18.88 -5.25 -26.95
N THR A 435 -18.14 -6.14 -27.62
CA THR A 435 -18.33 -6.47 -29.03
C THR A 435 -18.56 -7.95 -29.22
N ALA A 436 -19.29 -8.32 -30.28
CA ALA A 436 -19.50 -9.73 -30.65
C ALA A 436 -18.26 -10.37 -31.32
N ASN A 437 -17.05 -9.98 -30.88
CA ASN A 437 -15.77 -10.46 -31.38
C ASN A 437 -15.17 -11.52 -30.45
N ALA A 438 -14.33 -12.38 -31.03
CA ALA A 438 -13.56 -13.36 -30.29
C ALA A 438 -12.12 -13.48 -30.84
N THR A 439 -11.15 -13.62 -29.94
CA THR A 439 -9.73 -13.84 -30.26
C THR A 439 -9.35 -15.29 -29.93
N VAL A 440 -8.73 -15.99 -30.87
CA VAL A 440 -8.35 -17.41 -30.71
C VAL A 440 -6.86 -17.53 -30.44
N ARG A 441 -6.50 -18.26 -29.38
CA ARG A 441 -5.14 -18.71 -29.09
C ARG A 441 -5.03 -20.22 -29.40
N PRO A 442 -4.13 -20.65 -30.29
CA PRO A 442 -3.97 -22.07 -30.64
C PRO A 442 -3.40 -22.86 -29.45
N PRO A 443 -3.61 -24.19 -29.38
CA PRO A 443 -3.02 -25.04 -28.36
C PRO A 443 -1.50 -25.20 -28.55
N SER A 444 -0.78 -25.60 -27.49
CA SER A 444 0.63 -26.03 -27.60
C SER A 444 0.76 -27.39 -28.32
N ASN A 445 -0.20 -28.29 -28.13
CA ASN A 445 -0.29 -29.58 -28.82
C ASN A 445 -1.71 -29.79 -29.36
N PRO A 446 -1.92 -29.90 -30.69
CA PRO A 446 -3.26 -30.09 -31.27
C PRO A 446 -3.89 -31.46 -30.97
N ASN A 447 -3.12 -32.40 -30.39
CA ASN A 447 -3.59 -33.76 -30.06
C ASN A 447 -4.09 -33.91 -28.62
N TYR A 448 -4.23 -32.82 -27.86
CA TYR A 448 -4.84 -32.90 -26.53
C TYR A 448 -6.30 -33.39 -26.60
N ALA A 449 -6.71 -34.05 -25.52
CA ALA A 449 -8.08 -34.49 -25.27
C ALA A 449 -8.49 -34.06 -23.86
N LEU A 450 -8.78 -32.77 -23.70
CA LEU A 450 -9.02 -32.14 -22.41
C LEU A 450 -10.43 -32.44 -21.86
N SER A 451 -10.54 -32.51 -20.53
CA SER A 451 -11.80 -32.62 -19.80
C SER A 451 -12.38 -31.26 -19.41
N ASP A 452 -13.64 -31.25 -18.97
CA ASP A 452 -14.39 -30.06 -18.54
C ASP A 452 -14.03 -29.56 -17.12
N THR A 453 -13.12 -30.27 -16.44
CA THR A 453 -12.47 -29.89 -15.17
C THR A 453 -11.28 -28.94 -15.36
N SER A 454 -10.95 -28.57 -16.61
CA SER A 454 -9.93 -27.55 -16.91
C SER A 454 -10.33 -26.17 -16.38
N LEU A 455 -9.38 -25.46 -15.76
CA LEU A 455 -9.60 -24.17 -15.09
C LEU A 455 -8.78 -23.06 -15.75
N TYR A 456 -9.36 -21.86 -15.84
CA TYR A 456 -8.62 -20.61 -16.08
C TYR A 456 -8.86 -19.64 -14.93
N SER A 457 -7.79 -19.03 -14.40
CA SER A 457 -7.88 -17.93 -13.43
C SER A 457 -6.66 -17.02 -13.49
N SER A 458 -6.89 -15.72 -13.72
CA SER A 458 -5.89 -14.65 -13.64
C SER A 458 -4.59 -15.00 -14.37
N HIS A 459 -4.68 -15.14 -15.68
CA HIS A 459 -3.65 -15.56 -16.62
C HIS A 459 -3.12 -17.00 -16.48
N THR A 460 -3.48 -17.75 -15.44
CA THR A 460 -3.11 -19.17 -15.29
C THR A 460 -4.15 -20.07 -15.93
N PHE A 461 -3.72 -20.95 -16.84
CA PHE A 461 -4.56 -21.99 -17.43
C PHE A 461 -4.07 -23.37 -16.98
N ILE A 462 -4.96 -24.14 -16.35
CA ILE A 462 -4.71 -25.53 -15.93
C ILE A 462 -5.60 -26.43 -16.79
N ALA A 463 -5.00 -27.06 -17.81
CA ALA A 463 -5.65 -28.02 -18.67
C ALA A 463 -5.55 -29.42 -18.09
N THR A 464 -6.69 -30.11 -17.98
CA THR A 464 -6.82 -31.45 -17.40
C THR A 464 -6.98 -32.50 -18.50
N GLN A 465 -6.16 -33.54 -18.48
CA GLN A 465 -6.24 -34.67 -19.40
C GLN A 465 -6.24 -35.98 -18.62
N SER A 466 -7.40 -36.63 -18.54
CA SER A 466 -7.54 -37.96 -17.94
C SER A 466 -6.95 -39.03 -18.86
N ASP A 467 -6.16 -39.94 -18.30
CA ASP A 467 -5.75 -41.17 -18.96
C ASP A 467 -6.79 -42.27 -18.71
N ASN A 468 -7.20 -42.95 -19.78
CA ASN A 468 -8.20 -44.04 -19.75
C ASN A 468 -7.54 -45.42 -19.51
N SER A 469 -6.34 -45.43 -18.94
CA SER A 469 -5.62 -46.66 -18.58
C SER A 469 -6.21 -47.32 -17.33
N PRO A 470 -5.91 -48.60 -17.03
CA PRO A 470 -6.53 -49.34 -15.92
C PRO A 470 -6.27 -48.74 -14.53
N THR A 471 -5.25 -47.89 -14.41
CA THR A 471 -4.96 -47.06 -13.23
C THR A 471 -5.22 -45.60 -13.59
N PRO A 472 -6.41 -45.03 -13.26
CA PRO A 472 -6.77 -43.70 -13.72
C PRO A 472 -5.80 -42.66 -13.16
N ALA A 473 -5.20 -41.89 -14.06
CA ALA A 473 -4.32 -40.78 -13.73
C ALA A 473 -4.72 -39.55 -14.54
N THR A 474 -4.62 -38.37 -13.95
CA THR A 474 -4.91 -37.11 -14.63
C THR A 474 -3.64 -36.29 -14.78
N ARG A 475 -3.32 -35.91 -16.02
CA ARG A 475 -2.23 -34.97 -16.30
C ARG A 475 -2.74 -33.54 -16.27
N LEU A 476 -1.96 -32.67 -15.66
CA LEU A 476 -2.16 -31.24 -15.57
C LEU A 476 -1.16 -30.55 -16.48
N HIS A 477 -1.64 -29.96 -17.58
CA HIS A 477 -0.84 -29.08 -18.43
C HIS A 477 -1.08 -27.64 -17.98
N VAL A 478 -0.10 -27.04 -17.30
CA VAL A 478 -0.22 -25.71 -16.68
C VAL A 478 0.51 -24.68 -17.53
N PHE A 479 -0.20 -23.62 -17.91
CA PHE A 479 0.31 -22.52 -18.72
C PHE A 479 0.26 -21.20 -17.95
N VAL A 480 1.39 -20.49 -17.89
CA VAL A 480 1.57 -19.28 -17.09
C VAL A 480 2.45 -18.27 -17.83
N PRO A 481 2.10 -16.98 -17.93
CA PRO A 481 3.00 -15.99 -18.49
C PRO A 481 4.31 -15.87 -17.67
N PRO A 482 5.50 -15.93 -18.29
CA PRO A 482 6.76 -15.77 -17.56
C PRO A 482 6.79 -14.37 -16.93
N PRO A 483 6.91 -14.25 -15.60
CA PRO A 483 6.59 -13.01 -14.90
C PRO A 483 7.55 -11.86 -15.23
N GLY A 484 8.79 -12.16 -15.61
CA GLY A 484 9.79 -11.18 -16.06
C GLY A 484 9.86 -10.94 -17.56
N ARG A 485 8.90 -11.45 -18.35
CA ARG A 485 8.93 -11.38 -19.82
C ARG A 485 9.00 -9.94 -20.37
N LEU A 486 8.38 -8.98 -19.69
CA LEU A 486 8.39 -7.57 -20.09
C LEU A 486 9.49 -6.76 -19.39
N THR A 487 9.86 -7.11 -18.17
CA THR A 487 10.92 -6.41 -17.42
C THR A 487 12.31 -6.73 -17.95
N SER A 488 12.65 -8.01 -18.17
CA SER A 488 14.01 -8.41 -18.58
C SER A 488 14.46 -7.78 -19.90
N PRO A 489 13.71 -7.84 -21.03
CA PRO A 489 14.15 -7.22 -22.28
C PRO A 489 14.22 -5.69 -22.21
N ARG A 490 13.40 -5.07 -21.37
CA ARG A 490 13.44 -3.63 -21.10
C ARG A 490 14.70 -3.28 -20.32
N GLU A 491 14.92 -3.89 -19.17
CA GLU A 491 16.02 -3.56 -18.25
C GLU A 491 17.39 -3.99 -18.79
N ASN A 492 17.47 -5.10 -19.54
CA ASN A 492 18.72 -5.69 -20.00
C ASN A 492 19.06 -5.38 -21.47
N SER A 493 18.13 -4.80 -22.25
CA SER A 493 18.31 -4.56 -23.69
C SER A 493 17.55 -3.35 -24.24
N ASP A 494 17.01 -2.49 -23.37
CA ASP A 494 16.26 -1.27 -23.69
C ASP A 494 15.07 -1.48 -24.68
N ARG A 495 14.53 -2.71 -24.75
CA ARG A 495 13.40 -3.06 -25.63
C ARG A 495 12.07 -2.70 -25.00
N LEU A 496 11.61 -1.48 -25.25
CA LEU A 496 10.36 -0.93 -24.68
C LEU A 496 9.06 -1.52 -25.27
N GLU A 497 9.11 -2.19 -26.42
CA GLU A 497 7.92 -2.73 -27.10
C GLU A 497 7.26 -3.88 -26.33
N ASN A 498 5.93 -3.85 -26.27
CA ASN A 498 5.14 -4.97 -25.73
C ASN A 498 5.06 -6.10 -26.76
N GLY A 499 5.85 -7.15 -26.56
CA GLY A 499 5.70 -8.40 -27.30
C GLY A 499 4.39 -9.12 -26.93
N PRO A 500 3.86 -9.98 -27.82
CA PRO A 500 2.67 -10.78 -27.56
C PRO A 500 2.88 -11.77 -26.41
N LEU A 501 1.75 -12.19 -25.84
CA LEU A 501 1.67 -13.12 -24.72
C LEU A 501 2.34 -14.47 -25.07
N GLN A 502 3.46 -14.75 -24.40
CA GLN A 502 4.04 -16.09 -24.31
C GLN A 502 3.71 -16.70 -22.95
N GLU A 503 3.67 -18.03 -22.89
CA GLU A 503 3.41 -18.78 -21.66
C GLU A 503 4.47 -19.87 -21.46
N GLN A 504 4.96 -20.01 -20.23
CA GLN A 504 5.70 -21.18 -19.77
C GLN A 504 4.72 -22.34 -19.54
N MET A 505 5.10 -23.53 -19.99
CA MET A 505 4.36 -24.78 -19.80
C MET A 505 5.05 -25.68 -18.77
N VAL A 506 4.28 -26.25 -17.84
CA VAL A 506 4.66 -27.33 -16.92
C VAL A 506 3.66 -28.48 -17.03
N GLU A 507 4.13 -29.72 -16.96
CA GLU A 507 3.29 -30.92 -16.84
C GLU A 507 3.44 -31.49 -15.42
N GLU A 508 2.32 -31.70 -14.73
CA GLU A 508 2.23 -32.39 -13.43
C GLU A 508 1.29 -33.60 -13.58
N THR A 509 1.46 -34.65 -12.79
CA THR A 509 0.60 -35.86 -12.86
C THR A 509 0.03 -36.20 -11.50
N ILE A 510 -1.30 -36.33 -11.43
CA ILE A 510 -2.01 -36.84 -10.26
C ILE A 510 -2.44 -38.28 -10.53
N PRO A 511 -2.08 -39.26 -9.67
CA PRO A 511 -2.38 -40.68 -9.88
C PRO A 511 -3.83 -41.04 -9.48
N SER A 512 -4.78 -40.23 -9.95
CA SER A 512 -6.20 -40.29 -9.63
C SER A 512 -7.01 -39.44 -10.62
N GLU A 513 -8.32 -39.66 -10.68
CA GLU A 513 -9.28 -38.84 -11.43
C GLU A 513 -9.63 -37.56 -10.68
N ILE A 514 -9.56 -36.40 -11.35
CA ILE A 514 -9.84 -35.08 -10.77
C ILE A 514 -11.33 -34.74 -10.88
N TRP A 515 -11.92 -34.34 -9.74
CA TRP A 515 -13.30 -33.85 -9.64
C TRP A 515 -13.41 -32.34 -9.80
N ALA A 516 -12.52 -31.59 -9.14
CA ALA A 516 -12.57 -30.13 -9.11
C ALA A 516 -11.19 -29.51 -8.94
N ILE A 517 -10.99 -28.35 -9.55
CA ILE A 517 -9.85 -27.47 -9.32
C ILE A 517 -10.38 -26.11 -8.89
N ALA A 518 -9.85 -25.54 -7.82
CA ALA A 518 -10.18 -24.21 -7.35
C ALA A 518 -8.91 -23.44 -6.97
N GLU A 519 -8.87 -22.13 -7.24
CA GLU A 519 -7.88 -21.24 -6.63
C GLU A 519 -8.33 -20.88 -5.21
N VAL A 520 -7.38 -20.87 -4.25
CA VAL A 520 -7.66 -20.39 -2.89
C VAL A 520 -7.81 -18.87 -2.93
N PRO A 521 -8.95 -18.29 -2.49
CA PRO A 521 -9.16 -16.85 -2.55
C PRO A 521 -8.15 -16.09 -1.69
N VAL A 522 -7.35 -15.25 -2.34
CA VAL A 522 -6.46 -14.29 -1.66
C VAL A 522 -7.30 -13.11 -1.16
N PRO A 523 -7.08 -12.58 0.06
CA PRO A 523 -7.79 -11.40 0.56
C PRO A 523 -7.76 -10.23 -0.44
N ALA A 524 -8.87 -9.49 -0.51
CA ALA A 524 -9.09 -8.50 -1.57
C ALA A 524 -8.28 -7.20 -1.38
N TYR A 525 -6.99 -7.25 -1.69
CA TYR A 525 -6.08 -6.10 -1.60
C TYR A 525 -6.32 -5.09 -2.73
N SER A 526 -7.16 -4.08 -2.47
CA SER A 526 -7.50 -3.01 -3.42
C SER A 526 -6.29 -2.22 -3.94
N TYR A 527 -5.18 -2.22 -3.18
CA TYR A 527 -3.95 -1.51 -3.50
C TYR A 527 -3.01 -2.25 -4.47
N LEU A 528 -3.29 -3.51 -4.83
CA LEU A 528 -2.54 -4.23 -5.86
C LEU A 528 -3.12 -4.01 -7.28
N LEU A 529 -4.02 -3.04 -7.40
CA LEU A 529 -4.67 -2.65 -8.64
C LEU A 529 -3.98 -1.42 -9.25
N VAL A 530 -3.88 -1.39 -10.58
CA VAL A 530 -3.44 -0.24 -11.38
C VAL A 530 -4.43 0.92 -11.19
N PRO A 531 -3.97 2.10 -10.74
CA PRO A 531 -4.79 3.30 -10.62
C PRO A 531 -5.63 3.58 -11.87
N ASN A 532 -6.84 4.13 -11.67
CA ASN A 532 -7.84 4.45 -12.70
C ASN A 532 -8.45 3.25 -13.45
N THR A 533 -7.68 2.19 -13.74
CA THR A 533 -8.18 1.03 -14.51
C THR A 533 -8.72 -0.11 -13.64
N GLY A 534 -8.31 -0.20 -12.36
CA GLY A 534 -8.76 -1.26 -11.45
C GLY A 534 -8.24 -2.66 -11.81
N ARG A 535 -7.29 -2.76 -12.75
CA ARG A 535 -6.67 -4.03 -13.19
C ARG A 535 -5.63 -4.50 -12.19
N LEU A 536 -5.56 -5.79 -11.93
CA LEU A 536 -4.54 -6.41 -11.09
C LEU A 536 -3.16 -6.32 -11.77
N LEU A 537 -2.14 -5.92 -11.02
CA LEU A 537 -0.76 -5.90 -11.51
C LEU A 537 -0.25 -7.30 -11.89
N SER A 538 0.81 -7.39 -12.69
CA SER A 538 1.51 -8.67 -12.95
C SER A 538 2.18 -9.23 -11.68
N ALA A 539 2.75 -10.44 -11.75
CA ALA A 539 3.26 -11.12 -10.56
C ALA A 539 4.50 -10.45 -9.92
N LEU A 540 5.42 -9.91 -10.74
CA LEU A 540 6.64 -9.22 -10.26
C LEU A 540 6.33 -7.99 -9.38
N PRO A 541 5.46 -7.04 -9.79
CA PRO A 541 5.01 -5.92 -8.94
C PRO A 541 4.37 -6.30 -7.59
N ARG A 542 3.79 -7.51 -7.49
CA ARG A 542 2.99 -7.93 -6.33
C ARG A 542 3.74 -8.83 -5.36
N GLN A 543 4.83 -9.47 -5.78
CA GLN A 543 5.55 -10.51 -5.02
C GLN A 543 5.91 -10.14 -3.56
N LEU A 544 6.08 -8.85 -3.25
CA LEU A 544 6.43 -8.34 -1.92
C LEU A 544 5.22 -8.05 -1.01
N ASN A 545 4.01 -8.10 -1.56
CA ASN A 545 2.74 -7.72 -0.90
C ASN A 545 1.62 -8.75 -1.09
N SER A 546 1.92 -9.91 -1.68
CA SER A 546 0.99 -11.01 -1.85
C SER A 546 1.67 -12.32 -1.52
N GLU A 547 0.93 -13.19 -0.84
CA GLU A 547 1.31 -14.59 -0.67
C GLU A 547 1.37 -15.34 -2.01
N PRO A 548 2.11 -16.47 -2.08
CA PRO A 548 2.06 -17.38 -3.22
C PRO A 548 0.62 -17.81 -3.53
N ARG A 549 0.23 -17.84 -4.82
CA ARG A 549 -1.11 -18.30 -5.22
C ARG A 549 -1.20 -19.81 -4.98
N GLN A 550 -2.27 -20.26 -4.32
CA GLN A 550 -2.49 -21.67 -4.04
C GLN A 550 -3.68 -22.21 -4.82
N PHE A 551 -3.56 -23.44 -5.28
CA PHE A 551 -4.61 -24.16 -5.99
C PHE A 551 -4.90 -25.48 -5.28
N LEU A 552 -6.19 -25.78 -5.15
CA LEU A 552 -6.73 -27.00 -4.62
C LEU A 552 -7.15 -27.89 -5.79
N VAL A 553 -6.65 -29.12 -5.82
CA VAL A 553 -7.01 -30.13 -6.82
C VAL A 553 -7.61 -31.33 -6.09
N LEU A 554 -8.94 -31.44 -6.14
CA LEU A 554 -9.70 -32.50 -5.50
C LEU A 554 -9.81 -33.69 -6.44
N ALA A 555 -9.35 -34.85 -6.00
CA ALA A 555 -9.29 -36.08 -6.79
C ALA A 555 -9.85 -37.29 -6.00
N THR A 556 -10.13 -38.40 -6.67
CA THR A 556 -10.67 -39.62 -6.01
C THR A 556 -9.77 -40.20 -4.91
N SER A 557 -8.46 -39.91 -4.91
CA SER A 557 -7.52 -40.34 -3.88
C SER A 557 -7.37 -39.38 -2.70
N GLY A 558 -7.79 -38.11 -2.85
CA GLY A 558 -7.46 -37.07 -1.89
C GLY A 558 -7.48 -35.66 -2.47
N LEU A 559 -7.13 -34.70 -1.62
CA LEU A 559 -6.97 -33.31 -1.97
C LEU A 559 -5.49 -32.98 -2.11
N TYR A 560 -5.11 -32.45 -3.27
CA TYR A 560 -3.75 -32.01 -3.57
C TYR A 560 -3.67 -30.48 -3.53
N PHE A 561 -2.60 -29.98 -2.94
CA PHE A 561 -2.30 -28.56 -2.83
C PHE A 561 -1.15 -28.26 -3.78
N ALA A 562 -1.38 -27.32 -4.70
CA ALA A 562 -0.35 -26.76 -5.55
C ALA A 562 -0.09 -25.30 -5.18
N THR A 563 1.14 -24.85 -5.41
CA THR A 563 1.54 -23.46 -5.24
C THR A 563 2.13 -22.91 -6.53
N MET A 564 1.92 -21.61 -6.77
CA MET A 564 2.69 -20.84 -7.73
C MET A 564 3.74 -20.02 -6.96
N PRO A 565 5.03 -20.42 -6.99
CA PRO A 565 6.08 -19.68 -6.30
C PRO A 565 6.19 -18.26 -6.87
N ARG A 566 6.42 -17.28 -6.01
CA ARG A 566 6.69 -15.90 -6.42
C ARG A 566 8.11 -15.83 -7.01
N PRO A 567 8.45 -14.81 -7.83
CA PRO A 567 9.80 -14.66 -8.36
C PRO A 567 10.89 -14.60 -7.26
N LEU A 568 10.57 -13.99 -6.11
CA LEU A 568 11.40 -14.02 -4.90
C LEU A 568 11.67 -15.45 -4.40
N ASP A 569 10.63 -16.30 -4.36
CA ASP A 569 10.74 -17.70 -3.91
C ASP A 569 11.51 -18.54 -4.94
N MET A 570 11.38 -18.24 -6.24
CA MET A 570 12.17 -18.85 -7.32
C MET A 570 13.67 -18.54 -7.18
N LEU A 571 14.03 -17.27 -6.91
CA LEU A 571 15.42 -16.89 -6.64
C LEU A 571 15.93 -17.58 -5.38
N SER A 572 15.18 -17.52 -4.27
CA SER A 572 15.58 -18.16 -3.00
C SER A 572 15.85 -19.66 -3.19
N GLY A 573 15.01 -20.36 -3.95
CA GLY A 573 15.20 -21.79 -4.25
C GLY A 573 16.36 -22.12 -5.20
N GLU A 574 16.83 -21.18 -6.02
CA GLU A 574 18.09 -21.39 -6.79
C GLU A 574 19.35 -21.07 -5.96
N LEU A 575 19.25 -20.15 -4.99
CA LEU A 575 20.36 -19.78 -4.12
C LEU A 575 20.82 -20.89 -3.17
N GLU A 576 19.95 -21.85 -2.84
CA GLU A 576 20.32 -23.08 -2.12
C GLU A 576 21.28 -24.01 -2.90
N GLY A 577 21.46 -23.76 -4.22
CA GLY A 577 22.30 -24.57 -5.09
C GLY A 577 23.59 -23.85 -5.52
N ASP A 578 23.54 -23.22 -6.69
CA ASP A 578 24.68 -22.55 -7.32
C ASP A 578 24.35 -21.06 -7.43
N LYS A 579 24.93 -20.26 -6.52
CA LYS A 579 24.61 -18.82 -6.39
C LYS A 579 24.95 -18.02 -7.64
N ASP A 580 26.06 -18.32 -8.32
CA ASP A 580 26.49 -17.58 -9.51
C ASP A 580 25.52 -17.85 -10.66
N ARG A 581 25.12 -19.11 -10.83
CA ARG A 581 24.10 -19.52 -11.80
C ARG A 581 22.72 -18.95 -11.44
N ALA A 582 22.33 -18.95 -10.17
CA ALA A 582 21.06 -18.39 -9.69
C ALA A 582 20.94 -16.89 -10.00
N ILE A 583 21.99 -16.13 -9.70
CA ILE A 583 22.10 -14.70 -10.01
C ILE A 583 22.02 -14.45 -11.52
N ALA A 584 22.76 -15.22 -12.33
CA ALA A 584 22.74 -15.11 -13.79
C ALA A 584 21.36 -15.46 -14.40
N ASN A 585 20.73 -16.54 -13.91
CA ASN A 585 19.39 -16.97 -14.30
C ASN A 585 18.35 -15.90 -13.97
N ALA A 586 18.34 -15.39 -12.73
CA ALA A 586 17.39 -14.38 -12.28
C ALA A 586 17.59 -13.03 -12.99
N HIS A 587 18.85 -12.64 -13.26
CA HIS A 587 19.16 -11.48 -14.11
C HIS A 587 18.54 -11.62 -15.51
N HIS A 588 18.71 -12.79 -16.14
CA HIS A 588 18.14 -13.06 -17.47
C HIS A 588 16.61 -13.20 -17.45
N ALA A 589 16.04 -13.81 -16.42
CA ALA A 589 14.61 -14.06 -16.31
C ALA A 589 13.80 -12.81 -15.95
N PHE A 590 14.30 -11.97 -15.04
CA PHE A 590 13.54 -10.87 -14.43
C PHE A 590 14.05 -9.48 -14.78
N GLY A 591 15.35 -9.31 -15.07
CA GLY A 591 15.98 -8.01 -15.29
C GLY A 591 16.82 -7.54 -14.11
N LYS A 592 17.83 -6.70 -14.40
CA LYS A 592 18.82 -6.22 -13.42
C LYS A 592 18.22 -5.44 -12.24
N MET A 593 17.17 -4.64 -12.46
CA MET A 593 16.53 -3.83 -11.42
C MET A 593 15.61 -4.71 -10.56
N GLN A 594 14.89 -5.66 -11.18
CA GLN A 594 14.10 -6.65 -10.44
C GLN A 594 14.98 -7.53 -9.55
N LEU A 595 16.13 -8.00 -10.07
CA LEU A 595 17.10 -8.77 -9.30
C LEU A 595 17.64 -7.98 -8.10
N ALA A 596 18.01 -6.71 -8.28
CA ALA A 596 18.42 -5.85 -7.17
C ALA A 596 17.28 -5.64 -6.14
N THR A 597 16.05 -5.42 -6.61
CA THR A 597 14.86 -5.31 -5.73
C THR A 597 14.66 -6.59 -4.89
N MET A 598 14.80 -7.76 -5.52
CA MET A 598 14.67 -9.06 -4.87
C MET A 598 15.84 -9.33 -3.92
N GLY A 599 17.07 -8.92 -4.27
CA GLY A 599 18.22 -8.97 -3.39
C GLY A 599 18.02 -8.15 -2.11
N LEU A 600 17.53 -6.90 -2.22
CA LEU A 600 17.20 -6.07 -1.05
C LEU A 600 16.09 -6.70 -0.20
N ALA A 601 15.08 -7.32 -0.82
CA ALA A 601 14.00 -8.00 -0.10
C ALA A 601 14.50 -9.23 0.66
N LEU A 602 15.37 -10.05 0.06
CA LEU A 602 16.04 -11.17 0.75
C LEU A 602 16.93 -10.66 1.90
N GLY A 603 17.70 -9.60 1.66
CA GLY A 603 18.52 -8.93 2.68
C GLY A 603 17.72 -8.48 3.90
N ALA A 604 16.57 -7.84 3.66
CA ALA A 604 15.71 -7.33 4.73
C ALA A 604 14.91 -8.42 5.49
N THR A 605 14.65 -9.59 4.89
CA THR A 605 13.71 -10.59 5.45
C THR A 605 14.34 -11.92 5.87
N SER A 606 15.53 -12.25 5.36
CA SER A 606 16.23 -13.48 5.74
C SER A 606 16.97 -13.31 7.08
N ASP A 607 17.08 -14.38 7.85
CA ASP A 607 18.04 -14.41 8.96
C ASP A 607 19.45 -14.31 8.38
N MET A 608 20.14 -13.19 8.60
CA MET A 608 21.50 -12.91 8.09
C MET A 608 22.57 -13.92 8.54
N LYS A 609 22.21 -14.87 9.41
CA LYS A 609 23.01 -16.09 9.67
C LYS A 609 23.13 -17.01 8.45
N ASN A 610 22.26 -16.89 7.44
CA ASN A 610 22.43 -17.62 6.18
C ASN A 610 23.51 -16.94 5.31
N GLN A 611 24.74 -17.41 5.46
CA GLN A 611 25.93 -16.85 4.83
C GLN A 611 25.89 -16.89 3.29
N ASP A 612 25.20 -17.87 2.69
CA ASP A 612 25.08 -17.99 1.24
C ASP A 612 24.13 -16.94 0.66
N VAL A 613 22.99 -16.71 1.32
CA VAL A 613 22.07 -15.62 0.97
C VAL A 613 22.75 -14.26 1.15
N ALA A 614 23.43 -14.03 2.28
CA ALA A 614 24.17 -12.79 2.52
C ALA A 614 25.26 -12.56 1.46
N SER A 615 26.02 -13.60 1.08
CA SER A 615 27.02 -13.53 0.01
C SER A 615 26.38 -13.22 -1.35
N ALA A 616 25.24 -13.82 -1.67
CA ALA A 616 24.55 -13.62 -2.94
C ALA A 616 23.96 -12.20 -3.05
N VAL A 617 23.34 -11.69 -1.98
CA VAL A 617 22.84 -10.30 -1.95
C VAL A 617 23.99 -9.31 -2.08
N GLY A 618 25.10 -9.50 -1.34
CA GLY A 618 26.30 -8.67 -1.48
C GLY A 618 26.86 -8.66 -2.92
N GLN A 619 26.84 -9.82 -3.59
CA GLN A 619 27.22 -9.95 -5.00
C GLN A 619 26.25 -9.20 -5.93
N ILE A 620 24.94 -9.34 -5.75
CA ILE A 620 23.92 -8.61 -6.52
C ILE A 620 24.09 -7.09 -6.41
N MET A 621 24.37 -6.57 -5.21
CA MET A 621 24.57 -5.12 -5.03
C MET A 621 25.89 -4.64 -5.62
N THR A 622 26.98 -5.40 -5.43
CA THR A 622 28.33 -5.00 -5.85
C THR A 622 28.52 -5.05 -7.37
N PHE A 623 27.97 -6.06 -8.04
CA PHE A 623 28.08 -6.24 -9.50
C PHE A 623 26.89 -5.66 -10.28
N SER A 624 26.11 -4.79 -9.65
CA SER A 624 25.09 -4.00 -10.33
C SER A 624 25.72 -3.04 -11.36
N THR A 625 25.01 -2.75 -12.46
CA THR A 625 25.54 -1.82 -13.49
C THR A 625 25.74 -0.42 -12.89
N PRO A 626 26.90 0.23 -13.07
CA PRO A 626 27.18 1.54 -12.49
C PRO A 626 26.27 2.64 -13.09
N PRO A 627 26.08 3.77 -12.40
CA PRO A 627 25.36 4.92 -12.93
C PRO A 627 26.17 5.60 -14.04
N ILE A 628 25.47 6.22 -15.00
CA ILE A 628 26.05 6.78 -16.23
C ILE A 628 25.50 8.19 -16.48
N ILE A 629 26.36 9.14 -16.84
CA ILE A 629 25.95 10.45 -17.36
C ILE A 629 25.84 10.41 -18.88
N ASN A 630 24.68 10.78 -19.40
CA ASN A 630 24.43 11.00 -20.81
C ASN A 630 24.39 12.51 -21.09
N THR A 631 25.28 12.99 -21.95
CA THR A 631 25.27 14.37 -22.45
C THR A 631 24.56 14.43 -23.80
N GLY A 632 23.37 15.03 -23.83
CA GLY A 632 22.57 15.20 -25.06
C GLY A 632 22.38 16.67 -25.43
N THR A 633 21.73 16.92 -26.57
CA THR A 633 21.41 18.29 -27.04
C THR A 633 20.45 19.04 -26.12
N ALA A 634 19.69 18.32 -25.28
CA ALA A 634 18.77 18.88 -24.28
C ALA A 634 19.40 19.05 -22.87
N GLY A 635 20.71 18.80 -22.72
CA GLY A 635 21.43 18.90 -21.45
C GLY A 635 22.04 17.58 -20.98
N ARG A 636 22.55 17.57 -19.73
CA ARG A 636 23.10 16.38 -19.08
C ARG A 636 22.02 15.64 -18.30
N THR A 637 22.05 14.32 -18.39
CA THR A 637 21.10 13.41 -17.72
C THR A 637 21.86 12.24 -17.07
N VAL A 638 21.26 11.62 -16.06
CA VAL A 638 21.79 10.46 -15.34
C VAL A 638 20.88 9.24 -15.54
N ILE A 639 21.50 8.09 -15.79
CA ILE A 639 20.91 6.76 -15.60
C ILE A 639 21.49 6.23 -14.29
N TYR A 640 20.63 5.86 -13.34
CA TYR A 640 21.06 5.32 -12.05
C TYR A 640 21.42 3.82 -12.16
N SER A 641 22.18 3.33 -11.18
CA SER A 641 22.51 1.90 -11.11
C SER A 641 21.28 1.02 -10.85
N ALA A 642 21.43 -0.29 -11.11
CA ALA A 642 20.38 -1.25 -10.79
C ALA A 642 20.12 -1.37 -9.28
N ARG A 643 21.12 -1.14 -8.41
CA ARG A 643 20.95 -1.12 -6.95
C ARG A 643 20.09 0.07 -6.49
N HIS A 644 20.26 1.24 -7.10
CA HIS A 644 19.45 2.44 -6.83
C HIS A 644 18.00 2.25 -7.30
N GLU A 645 17.79 1.87 -8.56
CA GLU A 645 16.41 1.68 -9.08
C GLU A 645 15.73 0.50 -8.36
N GLY A 646 16.48 -0.51 -7.93
CA GLY A 646 16.01 -1.58 -7.05
C GLY A 646 15.57 -1.09 -5.66
N LEU A 647 16.30 -0.15 -5.06
CA LEU A 647 15.89 0.51 -3.80
C LEU A 647 14.60 1.33 -4.00
N ALA A 648 14.49 2.09 -5.09
CA ALA A 648 13.28 2.83 -5.40
C ALA A 648 12.07 1.88 -5.60
N LEU A 649 12.26 0.74 -6.27
CA LEU A 649 11.23 -0.28 -6.49
C LEU A 649 10.76 -0.95 -5.20
N ILE A 650 11.65 -1.34 -4.28
CA ILE A 650 11.24 -1.97 -3.01
C ILE A 650 10.48 -0.97 -2.12
N ILE A 651 10.95 0.28 -2.02
CA ILE A 651 10.26 1.34 -1.27
C ILE A 651 8.88 1.61 -1.87
N ALA A 652 8.79 1.75 -3.20
CA ALA A 652 7.52 1.98 -3.89
C ALA A 652 6.54 0.83 -3.69
N ARG A 653 7.01 -0.42 -3.76
CA ARG A 653 6.18 -1.60 -3.52
C ARG A 653 5.74 -1.69 -2.06
N TYR A 654 6.60 -1.44 -1.08
CA TYR A 654 6.22 -1.41 0.34
C TYR A 654 5.25 -0.27 0.68
N LEU A 655 5.39 0.91 0.08
CA LEU A 655 4.48 2.04 0.32
C LEU A 655 3.15 1.94 -0.46
N ARG A 656 3.08 1.18 -1.56
CA ARG A 656 1.88 1.02 -2.40
C ARG A 656 0.55 0.80 -1.63
N PRO A 657 0.48 0.03 -0.53
CA PRO A 657 -0.76 -0.15 0.23
C PRO A 657 -1.38 1.13 0.78
N ILE A 658 -0.54 2.13 1.09
CA ILE A 658 -0.95 3.36 1.78
C ILE A 658 -0.73 4.64 0.95
N TRP A 659 0.22 4.64 0.01
CA TRP A 659 0.77 5.83 -0.64
C TRP A 659 -0.30 6.81 -1.16
N GLY A 660 -1.18 6.33 -2.04
CA GLY A 660 -2.29 7.12 -2.60
C GLY A 660 -3.58 7.09 -1.79
N GLN A 661 -3.60 6.47 -0.60
CA GLN A 661 -4.79 6.39 0.25
C GLN A 661 -4.92 7.65 1.12
N PRO A 662 -6.15 8.12 1.41
CA PRO A 662 -6.37 9.19 2.37
C PRO A 662 -6.09 8.70 3.79
N ILE A 663 -5.57 9.58 4.64
CA ILE A 663 -5.29 9.27 6.06
C ILE A 663 -6.57 9.08 6.85
N THR A 664 -7.63 9.79 6.46
CA THR A 664 -8.95 9.74 7.10
C THR A 664 -10.04 9.35 6.11
N ARG A 665 -11.15 8.80 6.61
CA ARG A 665 -12.37 8.59 5.84
C ARG A 665 -13.60 8.88 6.69
N LEU A 666 -14.69 9.24 6.03
CA LEU A 666 -15.93 9.64 6.71
C LEU A 666 -16.81 8.41 6.99
N ALA A 667 -17.10 8.14 8.27
CA ALA A 667 -17.96 7.06 8.72
C ALA A 667 -18.93 7.56 9.81
N LEU A 668 -20.23 7.34 9.62
CA LEU A 668 -21.29 7.78 10.55
C LEU A 668 -21.19 9.27 10.96
N GLY A 669 -20.77 10.14 10.03
CA GLY A 669 -20.59 11.58 10.28
C GLY A 669 -19.29 11.97 10.98
N ARG A 670 -18.42 11.02 11.35
CA ARG A 670 -17.09 11.28 11.94
C ARG A 670 -15.97 10.93 10.97
N GLN A 671 -14.84 11.63 11.05
CA GLN A 671 -13.61 11.22 10.38
C GLN A 671 -12.93 10.13 11.23
N ILE A 672 -12.72 8.95 10.65
CA ILE A 672 -11.99 7.83 11.24
C ILE A 672 -10.74 7.52 10.41
N LEU A 673 -9.89 6.62 10.89
CA LEU A 673 -8.73 6.16 10.14
C LEU A 673 -9.12 5.62 8.74
N GLY A 674 -8.42 6.10 7.71
CA GLY A 674 -8.69 5.82 6.30
C GLY A 674 -8.30 4.41 5.88
N VAL A 675 -7.16 3.94 6.36
CA VAL A 675 -6.59 2.60 6.09
C VAL A 675 -6.73 1.72 7.33
N ALA A 676 -6.81 0.40 7.17
CA ALA A 676 -6.82 -0.53 8.30
C ALA A 676 -5.47 -0.50 9.06
N GLU A 677 -5.53 -0.49 10.40
CA GLU A 677 -4.37 -0.44 11.29
C GLU A 677 -3.35 -1.54 10.99
N GLY A 678 -3.81 -2.78 10.77
CA GLY A 678 -2.94 -3.90 10.41
C GLY A 678 -2.13 -3.68 9.12
N SER A 679 -2.68 -2.98 8.12
CA SER A 679 -1.95 -2.64 6.90
C SER A 679 -0.89 -1.56 7.13
N LEU A 680 -1.13 -0.64 8.07
CA LEU A 680 -0.12 0.35 8.47
C LEU A 680 1.04 -0.31 9.20
N LEU A 681 0.74 -1.21 10.14
CA LEU A 681 1.74 -2.00 10.87
C LEU A 681 2.56 -2.91 9.94
N GLU A 682 1.92 -3.54 8.94
CA GLU A 682 2.62 -4.36 7.94
C GLU A 682 3.61 -3.53 7.11
N VAL A 683 3.18 -2.37 6.60
CA VAL A 683 4.04 -1.46 5.83
C VAL A 683 5.18 -0.92 6.69
N GLN A 684 4.90 -0.49 7.91
CA GLN A 684 5.91 -0.03 8.86
C GLN A 684 6.95 -1.11 9.16
N GLY A 685 6.52 -2.35 9.48
CA GLY A 685 7.42 -3.46 9.75
C GLY A 685 8.35 -3.79 8.59
N LYS A 686 7.84 -3.79 7.35
CA LYS A 686 8.63 -3.97 6.12
C LYS A 686 9.66 -2.86 5.90
N LEU A 687 9.26 -1.60 6.15
CA LEU A 687 10.16 -0.45 6.04
C LEU A 687 11.24 -0.45 7.14
N GLU A 688 10.90 -0.84 8.37
CA GLU A 688 11.87 -0.99 9.46
C GLU A 688 12.89 -2.09 9.18
N GLN A 689 12.45 -3.24 8.67
CA GLN A 689 13.34 -4.33 8.24
C GLN A 689 14.32 -3.86 7.16
N LEU A 690 13.82 -3.18 6.12
CA LEU A 690 14.65 -2.60 5.06
C LEU A 690 15.63 -1.55 5.60
N ARG A 691 15.16 -0.65 6.49
CA ARG A 691 16.03 0.37 7.11
C ARG A 691 17.17 -0.27 7.88
N ARG A 692 16.89 -1.22 8.78
CA ARG A 692 17.91 -1.90 9.59
C ARG A 692 18.94 -2.60 8.69
N TYR A 693 18.47 -3.27 7.64
CA TYR A 693 19.36 -3.91 6.67
C TYR A 693 20.29 -2.91 5.96
N LEU A 694 19.79 -1.74 5.55
CA LEU A 694 20.59 -0.68 4.91
C LEU A 694 21.55 0.00 5.89
N ASP A 695 21.12 0.25 7.14
CA ASP A 695 21.95 0.80 8.22
C ASP A 695 23.14 -0.15 8.53
N GLU A 696 22.93 -1.47 8.47
CA GLU A 696 23.96 -2.51 8.67
C GLU A 696 24.82 -2.80 7.43
N ASN A 697 24.26 -2.61 6.22
CA ASN A 697 24.89 -2.95 4.94
C ASN A 697 24.87 -1.75 3.96
N PRO A 698 25.52 -0.62 4.32
CA PRO A 698 25.51 0.57 3.48
C PRO A 698 26.16 0.30 2.12
N PHE A 699 25.59 0.88 1.06
CA PHE A 699 26.10 0.66 -0.29
C PHE A 699 27.57 1.11 -0.42
N PRO A 700 28.43 0.32 -1.09
CA PRO A 700 29.83 0.67 -1.25
C PRO A 700 29.98 1.94 -2.11
N ARG A 701 30.73 2.92 -1.60
CA ARG A 701 31.16 4.10 -2.34
C ARG A 701 32.30 3.73 -3.28
N ILE A 702 32.11 3.96 -4.57
CA ILE A 702 33.09 3.64 -5.61
C ILE A 702 33.84 4.92 -5.99
N GLN A 703 35.17 4.88 -5.90
CA GLN A 703 36.01 5.98 -6.34
C GLN A 703 36.04 6.03 -7.88
N ALA A 704 35.74 7.19 -8.44
CA ALA A 704 35.70 7.43 -9.89
C ALA A 704 36.15 8.86 -10.20
N GLU A 705 36.44 9.11 -11.47
CA GLU A 705 36.88 10.41 -11.99
C GLU A 705 35.96 10.92 -13.12
N GLY A 706 36.03 12.22 -13.41
CA GLY A 706 35.25 12.84 -14.48
C GLY A 706 33.73 12.69 -14.33
N ASP A 707 33.04 12.46 -15.44
CA ASP A 707 31.58 12.29 -15.45
C ASP A 707 31.10 11.05 -14.66
N ALA A 708 31.95 10.02 -14.47
CA ALA A 708 31.62 8.88 -13.61
C ALA A 708 31.58 9.26 -12.13
N LYS A 709 32.42 10.20 -11.68
CA LYS A 709 32.34 10.78 -10.33
C LYS A 709 31.01 11.49 -10.12
N LEU A 710 30.61 12.32 -11.10
CA LEU A 710 29.32 13.02 -11.09
C LEU A 710 28.14 12.03 -11.04
N ALA A 711 28.22 10.91 -11.77
CA ALA A 711 27.20 9.86 -11.73
C ALA A 711 27.01 9.27 -10.33
N TRP A 712 28.10 8.94 -9.64
CA TRP A 712 28.05 8.42 -8.26
C TRP A 712 27.59 9.49 -7.26
N GLU A 713 28.03 10.74 -7.38
CA GLU A 713 27.56 11.84 -6.52
C GLU A 713 26.04 12.06 -6.64
N GLN A 714 25.50 11.96 -7.86
CA GLN A 714 24.07 12.05 -8.13
C GLN A 714 23.28 10.85 -7.60
N GLU A 715 23.87 9.65 -7.66
CA GLU A 715 23.31 8.46 -7.04
C GLU A 715 23.27 8.58 -5.52
N ASP A 716 24.39 8.93 -4.86
CA ASP A 716 24.49 9.10 -3.40
C ASP A 716 23.45 10.12 -2.88
N ILE A 717 23.27 11.27 -3.56
CA ILE A 717 22.23 12.27 -3.23
C ILE A 717 20.82 11.64 -3.30
N SER A 718 20.56 10.81 -4.31
CA SER A 718 19.25 10.19 -4.48
C SER A 718 19.02 9.00 -3.54
N ILE A 719 20.06 8.26 -3.15
CA ILE A 719 19.97 7.18 -2.14
C ILE A 719 19.66 7.80 -0.78
N ALA A 720 20.39 8.82 -0.35
CA ALA A 720 20.13 9.54 0.90
C ALA A 720 18.70 10.11 0.95
N SER A 721 18.18 10.58 -0.19
CA SER A 721 16.79 11.04 -0.31
C SER A 721 15.78 9.90 -0.10
N LEU A 722 16.07 8.68 -0.60
CA LEU A 722 15.23 7.49 -0.43
C LEU A 722 15.30 6.94 1.00
N GLU A 723 16.47 6.92 1.63
CA GLU A 723 16.66 6.55 3.04
C GLU A 723 15.91 7.51 3.97
N MET A 724 15.95 8.82 3.67
CA MET A 724 15.15 9.82 4.38
C MET A 724 13.64 9.56 4.25
N LEU A 725 13.17 9.15 3.07
CA LEU A 725 11.77 8.76 2.87
C LEU A 725 11.40 7.50 3.65
N ILE A 726 12.27 6.48 3.72
CA ILE A 726 12.03 5.30 4.58
C ILE A 726 11.87 5.73 6.04
N LYS A 727 12.80 6.53 6.56
CA LYS A 727 12.75 7.03 7.94
C LYS A 727 11.45 7.81 8.20
N LEU A 728 11.12 8.78 7.35
CA LEU A 728 9.93 9.60 7.54
C LEU A 728 8.63 8.79 7.37
N ALA A 729 8.60 7.77 6.51
CA ALA A 729 7.45 6.87 6.40
C ALA A 729 7.21 6.06 7.69
N ILE A 730 8.27 5.53 8.31
CA ILE A 730 8.18 4.82 9.60
C ILE A 730 7.65 5.77 10.70
N GLU A 731 8.17 7.00 10.75
CA GLU A 731 7.75 8.02 11.73
C GLU A 731 6.31 8.53 11.46
N GLY A 732 5.94 8.72 10.20
CA GLY A 732 4.61 9.21 9.81
C GLY A 732 3.51 8.17 10.01
N ILE A 733 3.82 6.89 9.79
CA ILE A 733 2.94 5.79 10.17
C ILE A 733 2.81 5.73 11.70
N SER A 734 3.92 5.83 12.44
CA SER A 734 3.89 5.90 13.92
C SER A 734 3.02 7.03 14.44
N PHE A 735 3.12 8.22 13.82
CA PHE A 735 2.32 9.39 14.19
C PHE A 735 0.82 9.17 13.93
N VAL A 736 0.44 8.59 12.79
CA VAL A 736 -0.97 8.31 12.49
C VAL A 736 -1.55 7.21 13.39
N LEU A 737 -0.77 6.18 13.71
CA LEU A 737 -1.15 5.14 14.68
C LEU A 737 -1.32 5.74 16.08
N LEU A 738 -0.39 6.60 16.52
CA LEU A 738 -0.49 7.32 17.80
C LEU A 738 -1.76 8.18 17.87
N LEU A 739 -2.10 8.93 16.82
CA LEU A 739 -3.36 9.68 16.78
C LEU A 739 -4.58 8.76 16.87
N ASN A 740 -4.52 7.55 16.31
CA ASN A 740 -5.59 6.55 16.41
C ASN A 740 -5.76 6.04 17.85
N ASP A 741 -4.65 5.73 18.55
CA ASP A 741 -4.63 5.33 19.97
C ASP A 741 -5.29 6.41 20.86
N TYR A 742 -5.01 7.68 20.59
CA TYR A 742 -5.61 8.83 21.28
C TYR A 742 -6.97 9.28 20.71
N LYS A 743 -7.68 8.37 20.00
CA LYS A 743 -9.01 8.60 19.39
C LYS A 743 -9.01 9.72 18.35
N LEU A 744 -8.37 9.47 17.21
CA LEU A 744 -8.25 10.37 16.05
C LEU A 744 -9.52 11.20 15.74
N SER A 745 -10.71 10.59 15.79
CA SER A 745 -11.99 11.28 15.56
C SER A 745 -12.28 12.41 16.55
N ASP A 746 -11.93 12.25 17.82
CA ASP A 746 -12.16 13.24 18.87
C ASP A 746 -11.13 14.39 18.79
N ILE A 747 -9.92 14.10 18.31
CA ILE A 747 -8.88 15.10 17.99
C ILE A 747 -9.34 15.97 16.81
N ILE A 748 -9.74 15.34 15.70
CA ILE A 748 -10.21 16.04 14.49
C ILE A 748 -11.43 16.91 14.78
N ALA A 749 -12.34 16.46 15.65
CA ALA A 749 -13.53 17.22 16.03
C ALA A 749 -13.22 18.54 16.76
N ARG A 750 -12.02 18.70 17.34
CA ARG A 750 -11.53 19.95 17.96
C ARG A 750 -10.77 20.85 17.00
N CYS A 751 -10.31 20.32 15.86
CA CYS A 751 -9.67 21.11 14.81
C CYS A 751 -10.67 22.07 14.14
N ASP A 752 -10.18 23.18 13.61
CA ASP A 752 -10.97 24.12 12.81
C ASP A 752 -11.52 23.49 11.52
N PRO A 753 -12.64 24.00 10.96
CA PRO A 753 -13.28 23.44 9.77
C PRO A 753 -12.37 23.39 8.53
N GLN A 754 -11.41 24.32 8.41
CA GLN A 754 -10.46 24.33 7.29
C GLN A 754 -9.51 23.12 7.39
N LEU A 755 -8.94 22.85 8.56
CA LEU A 755 -8.13 21.66 8.81
C LEU A 755 -8.92 20.37 8.60
N GLN A 756 -10.16 20.29 9.11
CA GLN A 756 -11.03 19.13 8.88
C GLN A 756 -11.29 18.88 7.38
N SER A 757 -11.47 19.95 6.59
CA SER A 757 -11.63 19.83 5.13
C SER A 757 -10.34 19.34 4.46
N THR A 758 -9.17 19.90 4.80
CA THR A 758 -7.88 19.48 4.25
C THR A 758 -7.57 18.02 4.57
N LEU A 759 -7.86 17.57 5.80
CA LEU A 759 -7.66 16.19 6.24
C LEU A 759 -8.47 15.15 5.46
N SER A 760 -9.63 15.52 4.94
CA SER A 760 -10.47 14.61 4.15
C SER A 760 -9.87 14.26 2.78
N GLY A 761 -8.96 15.10 2.26
CA GLY A 761 -8.25 14.88 1.00
C GLY A 761 -6.76 14.56 1.16
N LEU A 762 -6.21 14.60 2.38
CA LEU A 762 -4.77 14.41 2.61
C LEU A 762 -4.39 12.91 2.54
N THR A 763 -3.49 12.58 1.62
CA THR A 763 -2.94 11.23 1.44
C THR A 763 -1.66 11.01 2.24
N TYR A 764 -1.28 9.75 2.47
CA TYR A 764 0.02 9.42 3.06
C TYR A 764 1.18 9.98 2.22
N GLN A 765 1.08 9.94 0.89
CA GLN A 765 2.04 10.58 -0.01
C GLN A 765 2.28 12.05 0.35
N SER A 766 1.22 12.86 0.48
CA SER A 766 1.36 14.28 0.79
C SER A 766 1.77 14.54 2.25
N LEU A 767 1.35 13.71 3.20
CA LEU A 767 1.85 13.75 4.59
C LEU A 767 3.37 13.57 4.66
N LEU A 768 3.91 12.65 3.86
CA LEU A 768 5.31 12.22 3.91
C LEU A 768 6.24 13.02 3.00
N THR A 769 5.74 13.80 2.05
CA THR A 769 6.59 14.46 1.03
C THR A 769 6.30 15.93 0.76
N ASP A 770 5.14 16.46 1.20
CA ASP A 770 4.76 17.85 0.96
C ASP A 770 4.81 18.68 2.25
N THR A 771 5.18 19.95 2.15
CA THR A 771 5.19 20.90 3.28
C THR A 771 3.79 21.08 3.88
N LEU A 772 2.73 21.02 3.07
CA LEU A 772 1.34 21.00 3.55
C LEU A 772 1.07 19.82 4.49
N GLY A 773 1.69 18.66 4.25
CA GLY A 773 1.61 17.49 5.13
C GLY A 773 2.21 17.76 6.51
N ARG A 774 3.38 18.40 6.54
CA ARG A 774 4.06 18.87 7.76
C ARG A 774 3.17 19.79 8.59
N ASP A 775 2.55 20.78 7.95
CA ASP A 775 1.74 21.78 8.64
C ASP A 775 0.45 21.17 9.21
N VAL A 776 -0.17 20.25 8.47
CA VAL A 776 -1.31 19.47 8.97
C VAL A 776 -0.90 18.59 10.16
N ALA A 777 0.23 17.89 10.08
CA ALA A 777 0.75 17.08 11.18
C ALA A 777 1.05 17.92 12.44
N LYS A 778 1.70 19.08 12.29
CA LYS A 778 1.93 20.03 13.40
C LYS A 778 0.62 20.50 14.06
N ARG A 779 -0.41 20.79 13.27
CA ARG A 779 -1.71 21.25 13.81
C ARG A 779 -2.49 20.12 14.50
N LEU A 780 -2.44 18.90 13.96
CA LEU A 780 -2.97 17.71 14.64
C LEU A 780 -2.23 17.42 15.95
N LEU A 781 -0.91 17.59 15.97
CA LEU A 781 -0.09 17.43 17.17
C LEU A 781 -0.47 18.45 18.25
N ASN A 782 -0.62 19.73 17.90
CA ASN A 782 -1.12 20.76 18.81
C ASN A 782 -2.49 20.36 19.40
N ALA A 783 -3.44 19.93 18.55
CA ALA A 783 -4.78 19.53 18.97
C ALA A 783 -4.79 18.30 19.90
N LEU A 784 -3.91 17.32 19.66
CA LEU A 784 -3.71 16.17 20.55
C LEU A 784 -3.20 16.61 21.93
N ILE A 785 -2.23 17.52 21.97
CA ILE A 785 -1.63 17.97 23.22
C ILE A 785 -2.60 18.85 24.01
N GLU A 786 -3.32 19.77 23.35
CA GLU A 786 -4.41 20.53 23.97
C GLU A 786 -5.53 19.64 24.53
N LEU A 787 -5.80 18.50 23.88
CA LEU A 787 -6.73 17.47 24.38
C LEU A 787 -6.21 16.79 25.65
N GLN A 788 -4.91 16.44 25.72
CA GLN A 788 -4.32 15.82 26.92
C GLN A 788 -4.25 16.79 28.10
N ILE A 789 -3.78 18.03 27.89
CA ILE A 789 -3.76 19.05 28.94
C ILE A 789 -5.18 19.33 29.46
N GLY A 790 -6.18 19.35 28.55
CA GLY A 790 -7.60 19.47 28.93
C GLY A 790 -8.22 18.24 29.60
N GLN A 791 -7.47 17.16 29.79
CA GLN A 791 -7.83 15.96 30.57
C GLN A 791 -7.02 15.83 31.86
N GLU A 792 -6.19 16.85 32.20
CA GLU A 792 -5.28 16.84 33.36
C GLU A 792 -4.27 15.68 33.36
N LEU A 793 -3.96 15.12 32.18
CA LEU A 793 -2.96 14.06 32.00
C LEU A 793 -1.58 14.67 31.72
N SER A 794 -0.54 14.14 32.38
CA SER A 794 0.85 14.54 32.11
C SER A 794 1.22 14.24 30.66
N ILE A 795 1.77 15.24 29.98
CA ILE A 795 2.23 15.11 28.59
C ILE A 795 3.63 14.48 28.49
N ASP A 796 4.27 14.07 29.60
CA ASP A 796 5.63 13.55 29.59
C ASP A 796 5.75 12.27 28.77
N THR A 797 4.86 11.30 29.01
CA THR A 797 4.84 10.01 28.30
C THR A 797 4.54 10.20 26.81
N LEU A 798 3.60 11.07 26.47
CA LEU A 798 3.30 11.44 25.09
C LEU A 798 4.51 12.11 24.42
N SER A 799 5.19 13.03 25.12
CA SER A 799 6.38 13.72 24.63
C SER A 799 7.55 12.76 24.36
N GLU A 800 7.77 11.79 25.25
CA GLU A 800 8.78 10.74 25.07
C GLU A 800 8.46 9.86 23.85
N ILE A 801 7.21 9.42 23.70
CA ILE A 801 6.76 8.62 22.54
C ILE A 801 6.92 9.42 21.24
N LEU A 802 6.57 10.71 21.23
CA LEU A 802 6.72 11.60 20.08
C LEU A 802 8.19 11.82 19.70
N GLN A 803 9.08 12.04 20.67
CA GLN A 803 10.52 12.17 20.41
C GLN A 803 11.14 10.86 19.93
N GLN A 804 10.73 9.72 20.50
CA GLN A 804 11.27 8.40 20.15
C GLN A 804 10.77 7.90 18.78
N ARG A 805 9.50 8.14 18.43
CA ARG A 805 8.84 7.55 17.25
C ARG A 805 8.47 8.54 16.14
N CYS A 806 8.45 9.84 16.42
CA CYS A 806 7.92 10.88 15.51
C CYS A 806 8.86 12.11 15.44
N GLY A 807 10.16 11.96 15.69
CA GLY A 807 11.10 13.07 15.89
C GLY A 807 11.26 14.06 14.73
N THR A 808 10.88 13.70 13.50
CA THR A 808 10.85 14.63 12.35
C THR A 808 9.60 15.53 12.37
N PHE A 809 8.50 15.07 12.99
CA PHE A 809 7.26 15.84 13.15
C PHE A 809 7.23 16.69 14.43
N CYS A 810 7.88 16.22 15.49
CA CYS A 810 7.96 16.89 16.79
C CYS A 810 9.42 17.21 17.12
N GLN A 811 9.84 18.46 16.94
CA GLN A 811 11.21 18.89 17.25
C GLN A 811 11.39 19.02 18.77
N PRO A 812 12.63 18.90 19.31
CA PRO A 812 12.87 19.07 20.74
C PRO A 812 12.40 20.41 21.31
N GLY A 813 12.42 21.48 20.51
CA GLY A 813 11.89 22.79 20.90
C GLY A 813 10.36 22.84 21.02
N ASP A 814 9.63 22.05 20.22
CA ASP A 814 8.17 21.95 20.32
C ASP A 814 7.77 21.33 21.67
N VAL A 815 8.47 20.27 22.10
CA VAL A 815 8.23 19.64 23.42
C VAL A 815 8.46 20.60 24.59
N VAL A 816 9.48 21.46 24.52
CA VAL A 816 9.71 22.48 25.55
C VAL A 816 8.53 23.45 25.64
N MET A 817 7.97 23.87 24.50
CA MET A 817 6.76 24.71 24.46
C MET A 817 5.55 24.01 25.08
N TYR A 818 5.31 22.74 24.75
CA TYR A 818 4.17 22.00 25.29
C TYR A 818 4.27 21.81 26.81
N LYS A 819 5.46 21.54 27.36
CA LYS A 819 5.65 21.43 28.82
C LYS A 819 5.49 22.78 29.52
N ALA A 820 5.90 23.87 28.87
CA ALA A 820 5.67 25.23 29.38
C ALA A 820 4.17 25.55 29.46
N GLU A 821 3.41 25.25 28.40
CA GLU A 821 1.97 25.46 28.29
C GLU A 821 1.17 24.59 29.28
N GLU A 822 1.55 23.31 29.45
CA GLU A 822 0.97 22.43 30.47
C GLU A 822 1.20 22.98 31.89
N SER A 823 2.41 23.46 32.17
CA SER A 823 2.75 24.03 33.48
C SER A 823 1.98 25.34 33.74
N LEU A 824 1.77 26.16 32.71
CA LEU A 824 0.91 27.34 32.82
C LEU A 824 -0.55 26.97 33.10
N ARG A 825 -1.12 25.97 32.43
CA ARG A 825 -2.49 25.49 32.74
C ARG A 825 -2.61 24.86 34.13
N ARG A 826 -1.57 24.18 34.61
CA ARG A 826 -1.53 23.66 35.98
C ARG A 826 -1.63 24.79 37.01
N ALA A 827 -0.96 25.92 36.78
CA ALA A 827 -1.08 27.11 37.61
C ALA A 827 -2.49 27.74 37.60
N GLU A 828 -3.18 27.70 36.45
CA GLU A 828 -4.58 28.18 36.30
C GLU A 828 -5.59 27.27 37.02
N GLY A 829 -5.38 25.95 36.98
CA GLY A 829 -6.27 24.96 37.60
C GLY A 829 -6.09 24.79 39.11
N THR A 830 -4.85 24.84 39.62
CA THR A 830 -4.60 24.57 41.05
C THR A 830 -5.09 25.70 41.95
N ARG A 831 -5.52 25.30 43.15
CA ARG A 831 -5.92 26.21 44.26
C ARG A 831 -4.84 26.37 45.31
N ASP A 832 -3.77 25.56 45.28
CA ASP A 832 -2.64 25.68 46.21
C ASP A 832 -1.72 26.83 45.76
N PRO A 833 -1.47 27.85 46.60
CA PRO A 833 -0.55 28.95 46.26
C PRO A 833 0.89 28.50 45.99
N SER A 834 1.36 27.43 46.66
CA SER A 834 2.72 26.92 46.51
C SER A 834 2.88 26.20 45.18
N GLU A 835 1.96 25.28 44.87
CA GLU A 835 1.95 24.55 43.58
C GLU A 835 1.75 25.50 42.39
N ARG A 836 0.91 26.54 42.56
CA ARG A 836 0.75 27.60 41.56
C ARG A 836 2.06 28.32 41.28
N GLN A 837 2.77 28.74 42.32
CA GLN A 837 4.02 29.48 42.16
C GLN A 837 5.13 28.60 41.56
N GLU A 838 5.21 27.34 41.95
CA GLU A 838 6.14 26.36 41.36
C GLU A 838 5.84 26.15 39.87
N SER A 839 4.57 25.95 39.52
CA SER A 839 4.11 25.77 38.13
C SER A 839 4.37 27.01 37.25
N LEU A 840 4.17 28.23 37.78
CA LEU A 840 4.48 29.49 37.10
C LEU A 840 5.99 29.68 36.86
N ASN A 841 6.81 29.35 37.86
CA ASN A 841 8.26 29.45 37.75
C ASN A 841 8.81 28.46 36.70
N GLU A 842 8.29 27.23 36.68
CA GLU A 842 8.67 26.21 35.69
C GLU A 842 8.16 26.58 34.28
N SER A 843 6.93 27.08 34.13
CA SER A 843 6.43 27.54 32.83
C SER A 843 7.31 28.66 32.27
N LEU A 844 7.71 29.63 33.09
CA LEU A 844 8.60 30.72 32.66
C LEU A 844 9.98 30.19 32.25
N ARG A 845 10.57 29.28 33.04
CA ARG A 845 11.87 28.67 32.74
C ARG A 845 11.84 27.93 31.40
N LEU A 846 10.76 27.22 31.10
CA LEU A 846 10.58 26.49 29.85
C LEU A 846 10.30 27.42 28.66
N PHE A 847 9.39 28.39 28.79
CA PHE A 847 9.14 29.37 27.73
C PHE A 847 10.39 30.20 27.39
N ALA A 848 11.17 30.62 28.41
CA ALA A 848 12.44 31.32 28.20
C ALA A 848 13.47 30.47 27.44
N LYS A 849 13.47 29.14 27.66
CA LYS A 849 14.34 28.20 26.92
C LYS A 849 13.92 28.02 25.45
N ALA A 850 12.69 28.38 25.10
CA ALA A 850 12.16 28.31 23.74
C ALA A 850 11.86 29.70 23.14
N ALA A 851 12.41 30.77 23.73
CA ALA A 851 12.07 32.16 23.42
C ALA A 851 12.27 32.54 21.94
N SER A 852 13.27 31.97 21.25
CA SER A 852 13.48 32.15 19.80
C SER A 852 12.25 31.76 18.97
N ASN A 853 11.65 30.60 19.28
CA ASN A 853 10.48 30.08 18.58
C ASN A 853 9.21 30.86 18.97
N LEU A 854 9.16 31.40 20.19
CA LEU A 854 8.03 32.21 20.66
C LEU A 854 8.02 33.59 19.99
N ALA A 855 9.20 34.18 19.78
CA ALA A 855 9.35 35.51 19.22
C ALA A 855 9.02 35.61 17.71
N GLU A 856 8.97 34.47 17.01
CA GLU A 856 8.39 34.38 15.66
C GLU A 856 6.86 34.34 15.66
N SER A 857 6.24 34.03 16.80
CA SER A 857 4.79 33.85 16.94
C SER A 857 4.18 34.88 17.88
N GLY A 858 4.22 36.16 17.48
CA GLY A 858 3.79 37.31 18.31
C GLY A 858 2.40 37.14 18.95
N ASN A 859 1.44 36.53 18.24
CA ASN A 859 0.11 36.23 18.80
C ASN A 859 0.15 35.25 19.99
N LYS A 860 1.02 34.23 19.96
CA LYS A 860 1.19 33.30 21.08
C LYS A 860 1.88 33.97 22.27
N LEU A 861 2.88 34.82 22.01
CA LEU A 861 3.55 35.59 23.07
C LEU A 861 2.54 36.47 23.81
N LYS A 862 1.68 37.21 23.09
CA LYS A 862 0.62 38.05 23.67
C LYS A 862 -0.43 37.26 24.47
N ASP A 863 -0.78 36.05 24.04
CA ASP A 863 -1.70 35.18 24.80
C ASP A 863 -1.07 34.72 26.13
N ILE A 864 0.17 34.24 26.09
CA ILE A 864 0.92 33.79 27.28
C ILE A 864 1.12 34.94 28.28
N THR A 865 1.52 36.13 27.83
CA THR A 865 1.68 37.29 28.73
C THR A 865 0.35 37.79 29.28
N SER A 866 -0.74 37.70 28.51
CA SER A 866 -2.10 37.97 29.00
C SER A 866 -2.49 37.01 30.14
N ARG A 867 -2.22 35.72 29.98
CA ARG A 867 -2.49 34.70 31.00
C ARG A 867 -1.62 34.85 32.25
N TYR A 868 -0.33 35.17 32.10
CA TYR A 868 0.52 35.51 33.25
C TYR A 868 0.01 36.72 34.04
N ARG A 869 -0.50 37.76 33.36
CA ARG A 869 -1.13 38.91 34.04
C ARG A 869 -2.41 38.51 34.76
N ALA A 870 -3.26 37.66 34.16
CA ALA A 870 -4.46 37.13 34.80
C ALA A 870 -4.15 36.26 36.05
N LEU A 871 -2.94 35.70 36.14
CA LEU A 871 -2.42 34.96 37.29
C LEU A 871 -1.59 35.82 38.26
N HIS A 872 -1.52 37.13 38.06
CA HIS A 872 -0.71 38.08 38.84
C HIS A 872 0.80 37.74 38.86
N PHE A 873 1.34 37.17 37.78
CA PHE A 873 2.74 36.78 37.67
C PHE A 873 3.54 37.76 36.79
N THR A 874 3.84 38.92 37.37
CA THR A 874 4.61 40.02 36.74
C THR A 874 5.95 39.58 36.13
N PRO A 875 6.78 38.74 36.80
CA PRO A 875 8.06 38.29 36.25
C PRO A 875 7.94 37.56 34.91
N GLY A 876 6.89 36.75 34.74
CA GLY A 876 6.63 36.04 33.49
C GLY A 876 6.02 36.93 32.41
N ALA A 877 5.14 37.86 32.79
CA ALA A 877 4.48 38.76 31.83
C ALA A 877 5.47 39.68 31.11
N ILE A 878 6.42 40.29 31.82
CA ILE A 878 7.39 41.24 31.24
C ILE A 878 8.72 40.56 30.89
N GLY A 879 9.27 39.75 31.80
CA GLY A 879 10.60 39.16 31.63
C GLY A 879 10.69 38.23 30.41
N LEU A 880 9.61 37.55 30.04
CA LEU A 880 9.57 36.71 28.85
C LEU A 880 9.66 37.52 27.54
N VAL A 881 8.99 38.68 27.47
CA VAL A 881 9.04 39.54 26.26
C VAL A 881 10.43 40.16 26.10
N LEU A 882 11.02 40.67 27.20
CA LEU A 882 12.39 41.18 27.17
C LEU A 882 13.39 40.09 26.76
N ARG A 883 13.19 38.85 27.20
CA ARG A 883 14.02 37.70 26.78
C ARG A 883 13.85 37.40 25.29
N CYS A 884 12.62 37.36 24.79
CA CYS A 884 12.31 37.17 23.37
C CYS A 884 12.96 38.26 22.50
N ALA A 885 13.02 39.51 22.97
CA ALA A 885 13.59 40.62 22.21
C ALA A 885 15.12 40.50 22.05
N VAL A 886 15.81 39.93 23.05
CA VAL A 886 17.24 39.61 22.95
C VAL A 886 17.48 38.39 22.04
N ASP A 887 16.68 37.33 22.19
CA ASP A 887 16.85 36.10 21.40
C ASP A 887 16.40 36.25 19.92
N LEU A 888 15.67 37.32 19.57
CA LEU A 888 15.38 37.71 18.17
C LEU A 888 16.61 38.21 17.41
N ASP A 889 17.57 38.81 18.11
CA ASP A 889 18.74 39.46 17.53
C ASP A 889 20.01 39.16 18.35
N PRO A 890 20.47 37.89 18.38
CA PRO A 890 21.61 37.49 19.21
C PRO A 890 22.96 38.12 18.83
N GLU A 891 23.02 38.75 17.65
CA GLU A 891 24.17 39.48 17.12
C GLU A 891 24.05 41.00 17.32
N ASP A 892 23.00 41.49 18.00
CA ASP A 892 22.72 42.91 18.30
C ASP A 892 22.69 43.83 17.05
N ARG A 893 22.33 43.29 15.89
CA ARG A 893 22.34 43.99 14.59
C ARG A 893 21.40 45.21 14.55
N ALA A 894 20.36 45.21 15.38
CA ALA A 894 19.47 46.35 15.57
C ALA A 894 20.17 47.56 16.24
N SER A 895 21.13 47.30 17.13
CA SER A 895 21.95 48.32 17.79
C SER A 895 22.92 48.95 16.78
N ASP A 896 23.63 48.11 16.01
CA ASP A 896 24.51 48.57 14.93
C ASP A 896 23.76 49.39 13.85
N TYR A 897 22.53 49.00 13.52
CA TYR A 897 21.67 49.76 12.59
C TYR A 897 21.34 51.17 13.10
N VAL A 898 21.19 51.33 14.42
CA VAL A 898 20.96 52.64 15.05
C VAL A 898 22.24 53.47 15.08
N SER A 899 23.40 52.88 15.41
CA SER A 899 24.68 53.60 15.40
C SER A 899 25.11 54.05 14.00
N ASP A 900 24.80 53.27 12.97
CA ASP A 900 25.17 53.55 11.58
C ASP A 900 24.23 54.53 10.86
N GLY A 901 23.27 55.14 11.58
CA GLY A 901 22.41 56.20 11.04
C GLY A 901 21.17 55.72 10.28
N GLN A 902 20.70 54.50 10.53
CA GLN A 902 19.35 54.02 10.18
C GLN A 902 18.96 54.15 8.69
N HIS A 903 19.82 53.69 7.77
CA HIS A 903 19.55 53.80 6.33
C HIS A 903 18.35 52.94 5.89
N PRO A 904 17.34 53.47 5.15
CA PRO A 904 16.08 52.77 4.88
C PRO A 904 16.18 51.42 4.15
N ASN A 905 17.24 51.20 3.37
CA ASN A 905 17.48 49.98 2.59
C ASN A 905 18.48 49.01 3.26
N ASP A 906 18.85 49.24 4.52
CA ASP A 906 19.75 48.33 5.25
C ASP A 906 19.00 47.03 5.65
N PRO A 907 19.53 45.83 5.35
CA PRO A 907 18.89 44.58 5.77
C PRO A 907 18.72 44.43 7.29
N ARG A 908 19.56 45.10 8.09
CA ARG A 908 19.48 45.10 9.57
C ARG A 908 18.20 45.77 10.09
N LYS A 909 17.54 46.62 9.29
CA LYS A 909 16.27 47.25 9.65
C LYS A 909 15.20 46.23 10.08
N VAL A 910 15.18 45.05 9.46
CA VAL A 910 14.19 44.00 9.79
C VAL A 910 14.38 43.48 11.24
N ALA A 911 15.61 43.42 11.74
CA ALA A 911 15.88 43.05 13.14
C ALA A 911 15.46 44.17 14.10
N TYR A 912 15.75 45.43 13.74
CA TYR A 912 15.30 46.61 14.49
C TYR A 912 13.78 46.68 14.60
N ASP A 913 13.05 46.66 13.48
CA ASP A 913 11.58 46.76 13.45
C ASP A 913 10.92 45.67 14.34
N ARG A 914 11.47 44.45 14.37
CA ARG A 914 10.97 43.34 15.21
C ARG A 914 11.26 43.49 16.71
N ARG A 915 12.40 44.07 17.11
CA ARG A 915 12.69 44.37 18.53
C ARG A 915 11.78 45.49 19.04
N ILE A 916 11.57 46.53 18.24
CA ILE A 916 10.66 47.65 18.57
C ILE A 916 9.22 47.16 18.79
N GLU A 917 8.73 46.19 18.00
CA GLU A 917 7.41 45.59 18.22
C GLU A 917 7.27 44.95 19.62
N GLN A 918 8.30 44.23 20.08
CA GLN A 918 8.28 43.62 21.43
C GLN A 918 8.49 44.63 22.56
N TYR A 919 9.26 45.70 22.34
CA TYR A 919 9.37 46.79 23.31
C TYR A 919 8.05 47.56 23.46
N ALA A 920 7.29 47.71 22.37
CA ALA A 920 5.95 48.30 22.40
C ALA A 920 4.99 47.48 23.28
N ASP A 921 5.03 46.14 23.18
CA ASP A 921 4.23 45.24 24.04
C ASP A 921 4.58 45.40 25.53
N VAL A 922 5.87 45.57 25.87
CA VAL A 922 6.30 45.85 27.25
C VAL A 922 5.78 47.21 27.73
N ALA A 923 5.87 48.24 26.90
CA ALA A 923 5.39 49.58 27.22
C ALA A 923 3.85 49.63 27.39
N GLU A 924 3.09 48.89 26.57
CA GLU A 924 1.64 48.70 26.73
C GLU A 924 1.33 48.01 28.07
N MET A 925 2.06 46.95 28.42
CA MET A 925 1.86 46.26 29.70
C MET A 925 2.14 47.15 30.91
N LEU A 926 3.18 47.98 30.89
CA LEU A 926 3.45 48.95 31.97
C LEU A 926 2.31 49.97 32.11
N GLY A 927 1.81 50.52 30.99
CA GLY A 927 0.67 51.43 31.00
C GLY A 927 -0.58 50.80 31.63
N LEU A 928 -0.83 49.51 31.36
CA LEU A 928 -1.94 48.77 31.95
C LEU A 928 -1.76 48.54 33.47
N TYR A 929 -0.53 48.28 33.96
CA TYR A 929 -0.27 48.22 35.40
C TYR A 929 -0.52 49.56 36.09
N ASP A 930 -0.15 50.68 35.48
CA ASP A 930 -0.47 52.02 36.00
C ASP A 930 -1.97 52.30 36.01
N GLU A 931 -2.70 51.93 34.96
CA GLU A 931 -4.16 52.06 34.93
C GLU A 931 -4.84 51.23 36.02
N ILE A 932 -4.38 50.00 36.24
CA ILE A 932 -4.86 49.12 37.32
C ILE A 932 -4.57 49.76 38.69
N PHE A 933 -3.35 50.28 38.92
CA PHE A 933 -2.99 50.96 40.17
C PHE A 933 -3.80 52.24 40.40
N ASN A 934 -3.98 53.07 39.37
CA ASN A 934 -4.79 54.29 39.45
C ASN A 934 -6.27 53.95 39.74
N LYS A 935 -6.82 52.92 39.11
CA LYS A 935 -8.19 52.45 39.35
C LYS A 935 -8.36 51.85 40.75
N ALA A 936 -7.39 51.08 41.24
CA ALA A 936 -7.36 50.57 42.60
C ALA A 936 -7.36 51.73 43.61
N THR A 937 -6.46 52.70 43.42
CA THR A 937 -6.35 53.90 44.26
C THR A 937 -7.65 54.71 44.29
N ASN A 938 -8.30 54.91 43.14
CA ASN A 938 -9.57 55.64 43.04
C ASN A 938 -10.78 54.88 43.64
N THR A 939 -10.71 53.55 43.79
CA THR A 939 -11.80 52.72 44.34
C THR A 939 -11.55 52.26 45.77
N GLY A 940 -10.32 52.36 46.27
CA GLY A 940 -9.90 51.86 47.59
C GLY A 940 -9.79 50.33 47.68
N ILE A 941 -9.92 49.60 46.58
CA ILE A 941 -9.94 48.13 46.54
C ILE A 941 -8.61 47.62 45.95
N ASN A 942 -8.00 46.64 46.62
CA ASN A 942 -6.75 45.96 46.20
C ASN A 942 -5.53 46.88 45.95
N VAL A 943 -5.50 48.08 46.56
CA VAL A 943 -4.43 49.09 46.36
C VAL A 943 -3.04 48.54 46.62
N GLU A 944 -2.83 47.83 47.74
CA GLU A 944 -1.53 47.26 48.08
C GLU A 944 -1.04 46.18 47.13
N GLN A 945 -1.96 45.47 46.46
CA GLN A 945 -1.62 44.43 45.50
C GLN A 945 -1.25 45.08 44.16
N ALA A 946 -2.07 46.01 43.68
CA ALA A 946 -1.78 46.77 42.46
C ALA A 946 -0.48 47.59 42.56
N ALA A 947 -0.16 48.12 43.75
CA ALA A 947 1.12 48.78 44.02
C ALA A 947 2.30 47.81 43.84
N ARG A 948 2.23 46.63 44.47
CA ARG A 948 3.27 45.60 44.39
C ARG A 948 3.51 45.12 42.96
N GLU A 949 2.44 44.82 42.22
CA GLU A 949 2.53 44.38 40.83
C GLU A 949 3.14 45.45 39.92
N ARG A 950 2.74 46.72 40.08
CA ARG A 950 3.34 47.84 39.34
C ARG A 950 4.83 48.02 39.68
N ASP A 951 5.18 48.01 40.97
CA ASP A 951 6.55 48.27 41.41
C ASP A 951 7.49 47.12 40.99
N GLU A 952 7.02 45.87 41.05
CA GLU A 952 7.71 44.70 40.49
C GLU A 952 7.90 44.82 38.96
N ALA A 953 6.87 45.27 38.23
CA ALA A 953 6.94 45.46 36.78
C ALA A 953 8.04 46.45 36.38
N TYR A 954 8.11 47.59 37.07
CA TYR A 954 9.15 48.60 36.87
C TYR A 954 10.55 48.08 37.27
N LEU A 955 10.67 47.31 38.36
CA LEU A 955 11.95 46.71 38.77
C LEU A 955 12.51 45.74 37.71
N ILE A 956 11.66 44.92 37.08
CA ILE A 956 12.07 44.00 36.00
C ILE A 956 12.60 44.78 34.78
N VAL A 957 11.90 45.84 34.40
CA VAL A 957 12.26 46.71 33.27
C VAL A 957 13.59 47.42 33.50
N LEU A 958 13.79 47.99 34.70
CA LEU A 958 15.03 48.68 35.06
C LEU A 958 16.23 47.71 35.17
N GLY A 959 16.00 46.44 35.50
CA GLY A 959 17.02 45.39 35.50
C GLY A 959 17.50 44.93 34.11
N SER A 960 16.87 45.38 33.03
CA SER A 960 17.29 45.05 31.66
C SER A 960 18.71 45.57 31.36
N GLN A 961 19.48 44.82 30.59
CA GLN A 961 20.84 45.19 30.15
C GLN A 961 20.89 45.71 28.70
N ASP A 962 19.72 45.84 28.06
CA ASP A 962 19.57 46.22 26.66
C ASP A 962 19.49 47.75 26.51
N LYS A 963 20.59 48.37 26.04
CA LYS A 963 20.66 49.82 25.79
C LYS A 963 19.53 50.31 24.87
N LEU A 964 19.21 49.54 23.83
CA LEU A 964 18.22 49.92 22.82
C LEU A 964 16.80 49.91 23.42
N PHE A 965 16.49 48.91 24.25
CA PHE A 965 15.25 48.87 25.02
C PHE A 965 15.14 50.06 25.99
N HIS A 966 16.20 50.38 26.75
CA HIS A 966 16.19 51.51 27.67
C HIS A 966 15.90 52.82 26.94
N TYR A 967 16.51 53.05 25.77
CA TYR A 967 16.25 54.25 24.96
C TYR A 967 14.78 54.34 24.52
N TYR A 968 14.19 53.21 24.09
CA TYR A 968 12.77 53.13 23.74
C TYR A 968 11.87 53.40 24.96
N PHE A 969 12.21 52.83 26.12
CA PHE A 969 11.49 53.01 27.38
C PHE A 969 11.54 54.46 27.87
N TYR A 970 12.68 55.14 27.78
CA TYR A 970 12.79 56.56 28.12
C TYR A 970 11.99 57.44 27.15
N ASP A 971 12.01 57.12 25.86
CA ASP A 971 11.17 57.79 24.85
C ASP A 971 9.66 57.65 25.17
N TRP A 972 9.22 56.47 25.63
CA TRP A 972 7.86 56.23 26.11
C TRP A 972 7.54 56.98 27.41
N LEU A 973 8.45 57.06 28.38
CA LEU A 973 8.27 57.86 29.60
C LEU A 973 8.10 59.35 29.27
N VAL A 974 8.90 59.89 28.36
CA VAL A 974 8.76 61.29 27.92
C VAL A 974 7.43 61.50 27.20
N GLY A 975 7.07 60.63 26.25
CA GLY A 975 5.82 60.72 25.48
C GLY A 975 4.55 60.52 26.31
N THR A 976 4.63 59.82 27.45
CA THR A 976 3.53 59.68 28.43
C THR A 976 3.53 60.77 29.51
N GLY A 977 4.41 61.78 29.41
CA GLY A 977 4.49 62.90 30.36
C GLY A 977 5.19 62.58 31.68
N LYS A 978 5.75 61.37 31.84
CA LYS A 978 6.47 60.89 33.04
C LYS A 978 7.94 61.34 33.08
N GLN A 979 8.20 62.56 32.60
CA GLN A 979 9.53 63.17 32.52
C GLN A 979 10.20 63.25 33.89
N GLU A 980 9.46 63.61 34.92
CA GLU A 980 9.97 63.72 36.29
C GLU A 980 10.31 62.33 36.88
N THR A 981 9.73 61.23 36.38
CA THR A 981 10.09 59.84 36.76
C THR A 981 11.38 59.39 36.09
N LEU A 982 11.57 59.70 34.80
CA LEU A 982 12.83 59.42 34.08
C LEU A 982 14.04 60.01 34.80
N LEU A 983 13.88 61.21 35.38
CA LEU A 983 14.92 61.93 36.10
C LEU A 983 15.26 61.33 37.49
N ASP A 984 14.42 60.43 38.03
CA ASP A 984 14.68 59.67 39.26
C ASP A 984 15.25 58.26 39.01
N LEU A 985 15.40 57.85 37.74
CA LEU A 985 15.94 56.53 37.42
C LEU A 985 17.45 56.47 37.65
N ASP A 986 17.89 55.36 38.25
CA ASP A 986 19.31 55.01 38.43
C ASP A 986 19.65 53.81 37.56
N THR A 987 19.90 54.08 36.28
CA THR A 987 20.29 53.09 35.26
C THR A 987 21.39 53.68 34.38
N ASP A 988 22.39 52.87 34.04
CA ASP A 988 23.64 53.31 33.37
C ASP A 988 23.42 53.99 32.00
N PHE A 989 22.24 53.80 31.40
CA PHE A 989 21.92 54.28 30.07
C PHE A 989 21.30 55.69 30.03
N VAL A 990 20.87 56.27 31.17
CA VAL A 990 20.18 57.57 31.18
C VAL A 990 21.08 58.73 30.75
N GLU A 991 22.32 58.80 31.25
CA GLU A 991 23.26 59.86 30.86
C GLU A 991 23.58 59.77 29.36
N SER A 992 23.87 58.57 28.85
CA SER A 992 24.09 58.32 27.42
C SER A 992 22.87 58.71 26.56
N TYR A 993 21.65 58.36 26.99
CA TYR A 993 20.41 58.71 26.28
C TYR A 993 20.22 60.22 26.17
N LEU A 994 20.48 60.97 27.25
CA LEU A 994 20.33 62.43 27.28
C LEU A 994 21.42 63.17 26.48
N ILE A 995 22.57 62.52 26.24
CA ILE A 995 23.63 63.01 25.34
C ILE A 995 23.29 62.71 23.87
N GLU A 996 22.94 61.46 23.56
CA GLU A 996 22.77 60.96 22.19
C GLU A 996 21.43 61.41 21.56
N THR A 997 20.39 61.66 22.36
CA THR A 997 19.06 62.05 21.85
C THR A 997 18.98 63.56 21.57
N PRO A 998 18.60 63.99 20.36
CA PRO A 998 18.52 65.41 20.04
C PRO A 998 17.48 66.15 20.90
N SER A 999 17.95 67.05 21.76
CA SER A 999 17.13 68.02 22.51
C SER A 999 16.48 69.11 21.62
N ALA A 1000 16.19 68.78 20.36
CA ALA A 1000 15.41 69.59 19.43
C ALA A 1000 13.90 69.53 19.77
N ALA A 1001 13.39 68.37 20.22
CA ALA A 1001 12.02 68.21 20.69
C ALA A 1001 11.76 69.06 21.95
N PRO A 1002 10.67 69.85 22.05
CA PRO A 1002 10.41 70.72 23.20
C PRO A 1002 10.45 69.99 24.55
N GLU A 1003 9.86 68.80 24.60
CA GLU A 1003 9.72 67.94 25.78
C GLU A 1003 11.05 67.36 26.29
N ARG A 1004 12.12 67.39 25.48
CA ARG A 1004 13.45 66.83 25.83
C ARG A 1004 14.49 67.91 26.12
N ARG A 1005 14.16 69.19 25.97
CA ARG A 1005 15.11 70.31 26.14
C ARG A 1005 15.64 70.47 27.55
N ASP A 1006 14.77 70.36 28.56
CA ASP A 1006 15.14 70.61 29.96
C ASP A 1006 15.62 69.37 30.72
N LEU A 1007 15.51 68.18 30.14
CA LEU A 1007 15.80 66.92 30.86
C LEU A 1007 17.27 66.83 31.28
N MET A 1008 18.20 67.21 30.41
CA MET A 1008 19.64 67.04 30.64
C MET A 1008 20.16 67.85 31.85
N TRP A 1009 19.78 69.12 31.96
CA TRP A 1009 20.21 69.93 33.10
C TRP A 1009 19.47 69.53 34.38
N LYS A 1010 18.17 69.18 34.29
CA LYS A 1010 17.40 68.70 35.45
C LYS A 1010 18.00 67.41 36.03
N TYR A 1011 18.46 66.49 35.18
CA TYR A 1011 19.08 65.23 35.59
C TYR A 1011 20.34 65.47 36.43
N TYR A 1012 21.29 66.25 35.91
CA TYR A 1012 22.50 66.61 36.65
C TYR A 1012 22.19 67.42 37.92
N ASN A 1013 21.19 68.31 37.90
CA ASN A 1013 20.81 69.08 39.07
C ASN A 1013 20.22 68.22 40.19
N ARG A 1014 19.47 67.15 39.87
CA ARG A 1014 18.95 66.19 40.87
C ARG A 1014 20.04 65.30 41.47
N ARG A 1015 21.10 65.00 40.71
CA ARG A 1015 22.29 64.25 41.19
C ARG A 1015 23.36 65.12 41.87
N GLU A 1016 23.03 66.39 42.17
CA GLU A 1016 23.96 67.40 42.73
C GLU A 1016 25.21 67.69 41.86
N GLU A 1017 25.18 67.31 40.58
CA GLU A 1017 26.26 67.54 39.60
C GLU A 1017 26.18 68.95 38.98
N PHE A 1018 26.18 69.98 39.84
CA PHE A 1018 25.91 71.38 39.48
C PHE A 1018 26.79 71.91 38.33
N LEU A 1019 28.04 71.43 38.20
CA LEU A 1019 28.93 71.82 37.11
C LEU A 1019 28.43 71.33 35.75
N LYS A 1020 28.09 70.03 35.62
CA LYS A 1020 27.53 69.47 34.38
C LYS A 1020 26.16 70.11 34.06
N SER A 1021 25.33 70.34 35.08
CA SER A 1021 24.06 71.05 34.92
C SER A 1021 24.25 72.47 34.36
N ALA A 1022 25.24 73.22 34.84
CA ALA A 1022 25.54 74.56 34.34
C ALA A 1022 26.05 74.54 32.88
N HIS A 1023 26.85 73.54 32.50
CA HIS A 1023 27.27 73.34 31.12
C HIS A 1023 26.08 73.05 30.18
N ALA A 1024 25.18 72.13 30.58
CA ALA A 1024 23.98 71.81 29.81
C ALA A 1024 23.04 73.02 29.64
N LEU A 1025 22.84 73.84 30.67
CA LEU A 1025 22.10 75.10 30.59
C LEU A 1025 22.77 76.11 29.65
N ASN A 1026 24.11 76.20 29.64
CA ASN A 1026 24.84 77.09 28.76
C ASN A 1026 24.77 76.65 27.29
N GLU A 1027 24.82 75.35 26.99
CA GLU A 1027 24.55 74.85 25.62
C GLU A 1027 23.12 75.14 25.17
N LEU A 1028 22.14 74.97 26.06
CA LEU A 1028 20.73 75.32 25.77
C LEU A 1028 20.56 76.81 25.45
N ALA A 1029 21.25 77.68 26.19
CA ALA A 1029 21.20 79.14 26.02
C ALA A 1029 22.00 79.67 24.81
N THR A 1030 23.01 78.93 24.34
CA THR A 1030 23.88 79.34 23.22
C THR A 1030 23.52 78.70 21.87
N ARG A 1031 22.54 77.79 21.83
CA ARG A 1031 22.04 77.21 20.58
C ARG A 1031 21.48 78.28 19.62
N PRO A 1032 21.79 78.20 18.31
CA PRO A 1032 21.12 79.01 17.30
C PRO A 1032 19.62 78.64 17.21
N LYS A 1033 18.78 79.63 16.89
CA LYS A 1033 17.32 79.50 16.77
C LYS A 1033 16.87 78.71 15.54
#